data_AF-A0A968UBE7-F1
#
_entry.id   AF-A0A968UBE7-F1
#
_cell.length_a   1.000
_cell.length_b   1.000
_cell.length_c   1.000
_cell.angle_alpha   90.00
_cell.angle_beta   90.00
_cell.angle_gamma   90.00
#
_symmetry.space_group_name_H-M   'P 1'
#
loop_
_entity.id
_entity.type
_entity.pdbx_description
1 polymer ?
#
loop_
_entity_poly.entity_id
_entity_poly.type
_entity_poly.pdbx_seq_one_letter_code
_entity_poly.pdbx_strand_id
1 'polypeptide(L)'
;MTIYIREPKNTWRRELPRGFVPASAAHSRGFLDNLIPRGNITLTATSGTISTGLLDTSIDNGLGNAGRITLNATGGITNAGAVAFGVNGSGGDISVTTTSLGDITTGSLTTLSNTTVAGSRAGNISVTTSEGSIVTGAIDSRASNAGPGGAVTVRSNFGAVTIGSLASSSGFGAAGRVDLRTFGGELRVNGLIDASSSFGTAGAVVLNNEAGGIATADIVAGSVEANSFSGLPFSFGNITAASSISLTTQNDDTTTGNLSATTGNVTVTSNVNGSVTTGNVTAGSIVNLQAGIDGTVTAGNVTAGTQVNASTRPGGNLVLGAITVGPGAAGDSIVLTSDGLNFVGGAGSVQAPGRLLIRTADSTVGIAVGTPGDTGPANLDLATTDLAALANGFSEIVLGNGSTIGPITLGSDVTFSDPVILRSRSLDTTGGSLSGIDNASLTLRADAGITTGPLSTQGQPVSVEADFNGDGIGAATITQSITSNGDAISITGSTPTGIGVYITNPGSLNSGGGEITATGNSFGPSTLPSRGIELDGTVNSQGGAITLTGTGVDEGITTFRSVSSGGGTITMNGSSSGTGTFARGVALVGPVNSTGGLISLSGTGANAGVSNFPSGTIDAGTGSVELLADNPLILAPVLGGDTLSIQNFDSTLPITLGGTDDPAIIFLNQDELAQLGNGFASRTIGQPGNTGAITLGSFTLNSPLTLSGGVLTGPNQNTTWQIDTDGSLVLGGFGAPLRLTNPTEIIGGDDAINTVLGSSGNDTFTLTGPSDGVLGSVFFRNISAFDGGAGLDTLVGTSADETYTITGSTSGTAAAISFINVEALATGGGQDRVDLASGIPLNLDLTGGDGTLTLQSAGGITLNTDVTTPGNLVIAAGSGDIVQSGGRVAAAGATVLGATGNISLGGNNDFSTVDVTSSESVFLNDTNNLQLNSLGISSDLQANAGGDLTATTNILVGGAPLLGPGLSADSLAGVRLTSGGNLTTADITAPGALIALQAGGAITSGNLDSSGVTGGVVSLQAGDRIQVNTINAQGTSQGGSIAAITGQTFQAFGTFFDQGEVAASLSTLGLTQGGPITLAYGGFTFAVGNPSLNGTAGAITTGDVALLPGQERSFVGSRIVGRGQFGEVQFISVGVPPKWKSPH
;
A
#
# COMPACT_ATOMS: atom_id res chain seq x y z
N MET A 1 -81.94 69.98 22.57
CA MET A 1 -82.20 71.33 22.04
C MET A 1 -82.24 71.23 20.53
N THR A 2 -83.38 71.56 19.93
CA THR A 2 -83.60 71.55 18.47
C THR A 2 -82.67 72.56 17.81
N ILE A 3 -81.81 72.11 16.89
CA ILE A 3 -80.99 73.01 16.06
C ILE A 3 -81.45 72.81 14.60
N TYR A 4 -82.16 73.81 14.08
CA TYR A 4 -82.29 74.04 12.65
C TYR A 4 -80.98 74.66 12.15
N ILE A 5 -80.40 74.17 11.06
CA ILE A 5 -79.29 74.85 10.37
C ILE A 5 -79.70 75.14 8.92
N ARG A 6 -79.81 76.43 8.61
CA ARG A 6 -79.96 76.99 7.27
C ARG A 6 -78.69 77.81 7.00
N GLU A 7 -77.95 77.39 5.96
CA GLU A 7 -76.86 78.10 5.26
C GLU A 7 -75.46 78.28 5.91
N PRO A 8 -74.40 78.41 5.06
CA PRO A 8 -73.09 77.78 5.31
C PRO A 8 -72.02 78.79 5.74
N LYS A 9 -71.32 78.51 6.85
CA LYS A 9 -69.94 78.96 7.08
C LYS A 9 -69.16 77.89 7.84
N ASN A 10 -67.89 77.78 7.46
CA ASN A 10 -66.92 76.75 7.80
C ASN A 10 -66.83 76.45 9.31
N THR A 11 -66.88 75.16 9.65
CA THR A 11 -66.52 74.56 10.96
C THR A 11 -67.30 75.04 12.18
N TRP A 12 -68.21 74.20 12.69
CA TRP A 12 -68.83 74.39 14.01
C TRP A 12 -68.13 73.52 15.06
N ARG A 13 -67.30 74.13 15.92
CA ARG A 13 -66.85 73.56 17.21
C ARG A 13 -67.76 74.10 18.31
N ARG A 14 -68.39 73.22 19.11
CA ARG A 14 -69.17 73.61 20.29
C ARG A 14 -68.77 72.74 21.49
N GLU A 15 -68.00 73.31 22.42
CA GLU A 15 -67.71 72.73 23.74
C GLU A 15 -68.84 73.13 24.71
N LEU A 16 -69.45 72.17 25.42
CA LEU A 16 -70.45 72.45 26.47
C LEU A 16 -70.19 71.61 27.72
N PRO A 17 -70.26 72.19 28.93
CA PRO A 17 -70.23 71.44 30.17
C PRO A 17 -71.65 71.01 30.61
N ARG A 18 -71.77 69.73 31.02
CA ARG A 18 -72.86 69.06 31.75
C ARG A 18 -74.24 69.01 31.06
N GLY A 19 -74.69 67.79 30.76
CA GLY A 19 -76.11 67.44 30.62
C GLY A 19 -76.45 66.61 29.38
N PHE A 20 -77.18 65.52 29.61
CA PHE A 20 -77.77 64.57 28.66
C PHE A 20 -78.42 65.28 27.44
N VAL A 21 -78.04 64.90 26.20
CA VAL A 21 -78.59 65.47 24.96
C VAL A 21 -79.33 64.39 24.15
N PRO A 22 -80.67 64.41 24.09
CA PRO A 22 -81.41 63.74 23.02
C PRO A 22 -81.49 64.67 21.80
N ALA A 23 -81.03 64.21 20.64
CA ALA A 23 -81.20 64.89 19.35
C ALA A 23 -81.96 63.98 18.38
N SER A 24 -83.18 64.38 17.99
CA SER A 24 -83.95 63.75 16.93
C SER A 24 -83.47 64.25 15.56
N ALA A 25 -83.22 63.28 14.66
CA ALA A 25 -82.97 63.33 13.21
C ALA A 25 -82.56 64.68 12.58
N ALA A 26 -81.29 64.81 12.22
CA ALA A 26 -80.83 65.82 11.26
C ALA A 26 -80.87 65.23 9.83
N HIS A 27 -81.89 65.60 9.05
CA HIS A 27 -81.94 65.35 7.61
C HIS A 27 -81.65 66.66 6.85
N SER A 28 -80.58 66.73 6.06
CA SER A 28 -80.39 67.77 5.04
C SER A 28 -80.64 67.20 3.64
N ARG A 29 -81.91 67.06 3.25
CA ARG A 29 -82.28 66.83 1.84
C ARG A 29 -82.84 68.12 1.26
N GLY A 30 -81.96 68.93 0.67
CA GLY A 30 -82.30 70.11 -0.14
C GLY A 30 -81.99 69.85 -1.61
N PHE A 31 -82.99 69.97 -2.48
CA PHE A 31 -83.02 69.48 -3.86
C PHE A 31 -82.41 70.45 -4.90
N LEU A 32 -81.52 71.38 -4.56
CA LEU A 32 -81.09 72.41 -5.54
C LEU A 32 -79.65 72.98 -5.50
N ASP A 33 -78.71 72.49 -4.69
CA ASP A 33 -77.30 72.95 -4.76
C ASP A 33 -76.35 71.83 -5.19
N ASN A 34 -76.16 71.70 -6.50
CA ASN A 34 -75.41 70.62 -7.14
C ASN A 34 -73.89 70.95 -7.31
N LEU A 35 -73.35 71.91 -6.55
CA LEU A 35 -71.96 72.41 -6.72
C LEU A 35 -71.16 72.69 -5.42
N ILE A 36 -71.64 72.32 -4.22
CA ILE A 36 -70.94 72.64 -2.95
C ILE A 36 -70.75 71.37 -2.08
N PRO A 37 -69.54 71.12 -1.51
CA PRO A 37 -69.33 70.05 -0.54
C PRO A 37 -70.27 70.16 0.67
N ARG A 38 -70.87 69.04 1.12
CA ARG A 38 -71.66 69.02 2.37
C ARG A 38 -70.76 69.18 3.59
N GLY A 39 -71.24 69.90 4.60
CA GLY A 39 -70.50 70.20 5.82
C GLY A 39 -70.22 68.96 6.68
N ASN A 40 -69.13 69.01 7.45
CA ASN A 40 -68.79 67.96 8.42
C ASN A 40 -69.79 67.93 9.58
N ILE A 41 -70.09 66.73 10.11
CA ILE A 41 -70.80 66.54 11.36
C ILE A 41 -69.77 66.22 12.44
N THR A 42 -69.68 67.04 13.48
CA THR A 42 -68.81 66.79 14.64
C THR A 42 -69.61 66.97 15.92
N LEU A 43 -69.75 65.89 16.69
CA LEU A 43 -70.39 65.89 18.00
C LEU A 43 -69.35 65.53 19.06
N THR A 44 -69.16 66.41 20.04
CA THR A 44 -68.23 66.20 21.14
C THR A 44 -68.96 66.31 22.48
N ALA A 45 -68.98 65.23 23.25
CA ALA A 45 -69.43 65.20 24.64
C ALA A 45 -68.20 65.14 25.55
N THR A 46 -67.83 66.27 26.14
CA THR A 46 -66.71 66.39 27.09
C THR A 46 -67.04 65.76 28.45
N SER A 47 -68.32 65.48 28.74
CA SER A 47 -68.83 64.71 29.88
C SER A 47 -70.12 63.99 29.47
N GLY A 48 -70.22 62.67 29.69
CA GLY A 48 -71.43 61.89 29.42
C GLY A 48 -71.47 61.17 28.06
N THR A 49 -72.66 60.72 27.66
CA THR A 49 -72.88 59.85 26.48
C THR A 49 -73.35 60.64 25.25
N ILE A 50 -73.16 60.09 24.05
CA ILE A 50 -73.78 60.57 22.80
C ILE A 50 -74.84 59.56 22.38
N SER A 51 -76.09 60.00 22.18
CA SER A 51 -77.15 59.19 21.57
C SER A 51 -77.72 59.89 20.35
N THR A 52 -77.70 59.23 19.18
CA THR A 52 -78.12 59.81 17.90
C THR A 52 -78.90 58.83 17.04
N GLY A 53 -79.79 59.36 16.18
CA GLY A 53 -80.34 58.61 15.05
C GLY A 53 -79.31 58.43 13.92
N LEU A 54 -79.78 58.21 12.70
CA LEU A 54 -78.93 58.16 11.51
C LEU A 54 -78.26 59.53 11.27
N LEU A 55 -76.95 59.52 11.03
CA LEU A 55 -76.18 60.70 10.62
C LEU A 55 -75.80 60.56 9.16
N ASP A 56 -76.05 61.58 8.34
CA ASP A 56 -75.87 61.50 6.89
C ASP A 56 -75.24 62.78 6.32
N THR A 57 -74.05 62.64 5.73
CA THR A 57 -73.32 63.69 5.00
C THR A 57 -73.13 63.35 3.52
N SER A 58 -73.86 62.35 3.01
CA SER A 58 -73.76 61.84 1.63
C SER A 58 -74.00 62.91 0.56
N ILE A 59 -73.39 62.72 -0.60
CA ILE A 59 -73.69 63.48 -1.81
C ILE A 59 -74.20 62.48 -2.84
N ASP A 60 -75.53 62.42 -2.99
CA ASP A 60 -76.21 61.43 -3.84
C ASP A 60 -76.18 61.81 -5.33
N ASN A 61 -75.95 63.09 -5.67
CA ASN A 61 -75.82 63.62 -7.03
C ASN A 61 -74.95 64.89 -6.96
N GLY A 62 -73.80 64.92 -7.67
CA GLY A 62 -72.89 66.09 -7.73
C GLY A 62 -71.41 65.71 -7.89
N LEU A 63 -70.51 66.67 -8.17
CA LEU A 63 -69.05 66.48 -8.28
C LEU A 63 -68.30 66.71 -6.94
N GLY A 64 -68.92 66.41 -5.80
CA GLY A 64 -68.43 66.80 -4.47
C GLY A 64 -67.98 65.62 -3.59
N ASN A 65 -67.14 65.91 -2.59
CA ASN A 65 -66.77 64.95 -1.55
C ASN A 65 -67.79 65.00 -0.39
N ALA A 66 -68.15 63.85 0.17
CA ALA A 66 -68.99 63.78 1.36
C ALA A 66 -68.28 64.36 2.59
N GLY A 67 -69.07 64.92 3.52
CA GLY A 67 -68.54 65.52 4.75
C GLY A 67 -68.06 64.45 5.74
N ARG A 68 -67.05 64.77 6.56
CA ARG A 68 -66.59 63.90 7.65
C ARG A 68 -67.63 63.82 8.78
N ILE A 69 -67.80 62.64 9.38
CA ILE A 69 -68.60 62.44 10.59
C ILE A 69 -67.64 62.09 11.75
N THR A 70 -67.74 62.82 12.87
CA THR A 70 -66.90 62.60 14.06
C THR A 70 -67.74 62.63 15.33
N LEU A 71 -67.72 61.55 16.11
CA LEU A 71 -68.41 61.41 17.39
C LEU A 71 -67.37 61.15 18.48
N ASN A 72 -67.19 62.11 19.38
CA ASN A 72 -66.21 62.02 20.47
C ASN A 72 -66.94 62.16 21.81
N ALA A 73 -66.98 61.11 22.62
CA ALA A 73 -67.59 61.16 23.95
C ALA A 73 -66.60 60.72 25.03
N THR A 74 -66.73 61.24 26.24
CA THR A 74 -66.07 60.61 27.38
C THR A 74 -66.81 59.35 27.80
N GLY A 75 -68.15 59.37 27.86
CA GLY A 75 -69.00 58.18 28.10
C GLY A 75 -69.35 57.40 26.83
N GLY A 76 -70.35 56.52 26.90
CA GLY A 76 -70.77 55.66 25.77
C GLY A 76 -71.37 56.39 24.58
N ILE A 77 -71.36 55.74 23.41
CA ILE A 77 -71.95 56.25 22.16
C ILE A 77 -72.98 55.23 21.66
N THR A 78 -74.22 55.68 21.48
CA THR A 78 -75.28 54.93 20.78
C THR A 78 -75.68 55.69 19.52
N ASN A 79 -75.54 55.10 18.35
CA ASN A 79 -75.85 55.74 17.07
C ASN A 79 -76.62 54.78 16.17
N ALA A 80 -77.73 55.21 15.56
CA ALA A 80 -78.50 54.32 14.67
C ALA A 80 -77.81 54.04 13.32
N GLY A 81 -76.70 54.73 13.02
CA GLY A 81 -75.88 54.57 11.82
C GLY A 81 -75.25 55.89 11.37
N ALA A 82 -74.22 55.80 10.52
CA ALA A 82 -73.58 56.97 9.92
C ALA A 82 -73.25 56.72 8.44
N VAL A 83 -73.59 57.66 7.56
CA VAL A 83 -73.40 57.54 6.11
C VAL A 83 -72.72 58.80 5.57
N ALA A 84 -71.59 58.63 4.88
CA ALA A 84 -70.77 59.66 4.28
C ALA A 84 -70.38 59.27 2.84
N PHE A 85 -71.39 58.97 2.03
CA PHE A 85 -71.23 58.44 0.66
C PHE A 85 -70.94 59.54 -0.37
N GLY A 86 -69.86 59.43 -1.13
CA GLY A 86 -69.58 60.29 -2.29
C GLY A 86 -69.94 59.62 -3.63
N VAL A 87 -71.02 60.07 -4.27
CA VAL A 87 -71.32 59.73 -5.68
C VAL A 87 -70.51 60.68 -6.57
N ASN A 88 -69.69 60.14 -7.49
CA ASN A 88 -68.76 60.90 -8.34
C ASN A 88 -67.69 61.73 -7.59
N GLY A 89 -67.44 61.42 -6.31
CA GLY A 89 -66.44 62.08 -5.46
C GLY A 89 -65.99 61.17 -4.33
N SER A 90 -65.21 61.70 -3.37
CA SER A 90 -64.70 60.90 -2.25
C SER A 90 -65.73 60.70 -1.15
N GLY A 91 -65.67 59.55 -0.49
CA GLY A 91 -66.36 59.32 0.78
C GLY A 91 -65.76 60.18 1.91
N GLY A 92 -66.57 60.54 2.89
CA GLY A 92 -66.14 61.31 4.06
C GLY A 92 -65.75 60.38 5.22
N ASP A 93 -64.64 60.65 5.90
CA ASP A 93 -64.21 59.77 7.01
C ASP A 93 -65.28 59.70 8.11
N ILE A 94 -65.37 58.55 8.78
CA ILE A 94 -66.22 58.34 9.96
C ILE A 94 -65.31 57.99 11.14
N SER A 95 -65.37 58.78 12.21
CA SER A 95 -64.62 58.55 13.44
C SER A 95 -65.56 58.53 14.63
N VAL A 96 -65.55 57.44 15.40
CA VAL A 96 -66.35 57.26 16.62
C VAL A 96 -65.39 56.89 17.74
N THR A 97 -65.28 57.73 18.77
CA THR A 97 -64.29 57.58 19.81
C THR A 97 -64.87 57.82 21.20
N THR A 98 -64.64 56.88 22.12
CA THR A 98 -64.85 57.07 23.56
C THR A 98 -63.53 57.06 24.32
N THR A 99 -63.39 57.97 25.30
CA THR A 99 -62.14 58.14 26.07
C THR A 99 -62.24 57.69 27.55
N SER A 100 -63.36 57.10 27.98
CA SER A 100 -63.51 56.42 29.28
C SER A 100 -64.39 55.15 29.17
N LEU A 101 -64.99 54.64 30.26
CA LEU A 101 -65.81 53.40 30.38
C LEU A 101 -67.09 53.32 29.50
N GLY A 102 -67.09 53.88 28.30
CA GLY A 102 -68.25 53.97 27.43
C GLY A 102 -68.26 52.96 26.30
N ASP A 103 -69.23 52.06 26.31
CA ASP A 103 -69.55 51.19 25.15
C ASP A 103 -69.90 52.02 23.91
N ILE A 104 -69.54 51.49 22.74
CA ILE A 104 -69.94 52.03 21.44
C ILE A 104 -70.91 51.03 20.80
N THR A 105 -72.17 51.43 20.63
CA THR A 105 -73.17 50.68 19.86
C THR A 105 -73.60 51.52 18.66
N THR A 106 -73.29 51.06 17.45
CA THR A 106 -73.65 51.75 16.21
C THR A 106 -74.45 50.84 15.29
N GLY A 107 -75.34 51.42 14.47
CA GLY A 107 -75.85 50.78 13.27
C GLY A 107 -74.74 50.63 12.21
N SER A 108 -75.10 50.64 10.92
CA SER A 108 -74.09 50.58 9.87
C SER A 108 -73.31 51.90 9.75
N LEU A 109 -72.01 51.80 9.50
CA LEU A 109 -71.09 52.90 9.25
C LEU A 109 -70.62 52.81 7.79
N THR A 110 -70.93 53.80 6.96
CA THR A 110 -70.75 53.71 5.51
C THR A 110 -70.07 54.95 4.95
N THR A 111 -68.93 54.80 4.28
CA THR A 111 -68.14 55.86 3.64
C THR A 111 -67.69 55.47 2.23
N LEU A 112 -68.68 55.11 1.43
CA LEU A 112 -68.48 54.63 0.07
C LEU A 112 -67.93 55.73 -0.86
N SER A 113 -67.22 55.30 -1.90
CA SER A 113 -66.90 56.11 -3.08
C SER A 113 -67.33 55.37 -4.33
N ASN A 114 -68.24 55.96 -5.11
CA ASN A 114 -68.68 55.40 -6.38
C ASN A 114 -68.44 56.42 -7.50
N THR A 115 -67.29 56.31 -8.15
CA THR A 115 -66.83 57.31 -9.12
C THR A 115 -65.81 56.73 -10.10
N THR A 116 -65.75 57.27 -11.31
CA THR A 116 -64.66 57.05 -12.27
C THR A 116 -63.62 58.19 -12.24
N VAL A 117 -63.80 59.19 -11.37
CA VAL A 117 -62.92 60.35 -11.26
C VAL A 117 -61.60 59.95 -10.61
N ALA A 118 -60.49 60.26 -11.29
CA ALA A 118 -59.15 60.00 -10.78
C ALA A 118 -58.88 60.80 -9.49
N GLY A 119 -58.31 60.15 -8.48
CA GLY A 119 -57.94 60.77 -7.20
C GLY A 119 -59.01 60.75 -6.10
N SER A 120 -60.25 60.35 -6.42
CA SER A 120 -61.27 60.08 -5.40
C SER A 120 -60.92 58.83 -4.59
N ARG A 121 -61.42 58.75 -3.35
CA ARG A 121 -61.20 57.62 -2.43
C ARG A 121 -62.42 57.37 -1.56
N ALA A 122 -62.60 56.15 -1.08
CA ALA A 122 -63.50 55.92 0.05
C ALA A 122 -62.90 56.52 1.32
N GLY A 123 -63.73 56.99 2.25
CA GLY A 123 -63.25 57.57 3.50
C GLY A 123 -62.79 56.50 4.48
N ASN A 124 -61.97 56.85 5.45
CA ASN A 124 -61.56 55.90 6.49
C ASN A 124 -62.65 55.78 7.57
N ILE A 125 -62.77 54.59 8.17
CA ILE A 125 -63.61 54.37 9.35
C ILE A 125 -62.73 54.03 10.54
N SER A 126 -62.86 54.78 11.64
CA SER A 126 -62.18 54.51 12.90
C SER A 126 -63.18 54.44 14.05
N VAL A 127 -63.25 53.31 14.73
CA VAL A 127 -64.07 53.12 15.95
C VAL A 127 -63.14 52.75 17.10
N THR A 128 -63.12 53.54 18.17
CA THR A 128 -62.16 53.33 19.26
C THR A 128 -62.78 53.59 20.61
N THR A 129 -62.61 52.66 21.55
CA THR A 129 -62.98 52.85 22.96
C THR A 129 -61.80 52.51 23.86
N SER A 130 -61.64 53.26 24.95
CA SER A 130 -60.58 53.02 25.92
C SER A 130 -60.86 51.82 26.81
N GLU A 131 -62.12 51.57 27.22
CA GLU A 131 -62.44 50.50 28.19
C GLU A 131 -63.79 49.77 27.92
N GLY A 132 -64.59 50.19 26.93
CA GLY A 132 -65.91 49.60 26.64
C GLY A 132 -65.91 48.52 25.57
N SER A 133 -67.06 47.90 25.32
CA SER A 133 -67.28 47.03 24.16
C SER A 133 -67.70 47.83 22.93
N ILE A 134 -67.40 47.29 21.75
CA ILE A 134 -67.81 47.85 20.46
C ILE A 134 -68.79 46.89 19.79
N VAL A 135 -70.00 47.36 19.50
CA VAL A 135 -70.99 46.66 18.67
C VAL A 135 -71.34 47.55 17.50
N THR A 136 -71.10 47.09 16.27
CA THR A 136 -71.44 47.83 15.05
C THR A 136 -72.26 46.97 14.09
N GLY A 137 -73.06 47.62 13.25
CA GLY A 137 -73.69 46.98 12.09
C GLY A 137 -72.65 46.64 11.02
N ALA A 138 -72.98 46.89 9.75
CA ALA A 138 -71.98 46.76 8.68
C ALA A 138 -71.03 47.97 8.68
N ILE A 139 -69.73 47.73 8.53
CA ILE A 139 -68.73 48.76 8.27
C ILE A 139 -68.37 48.70 6.78
N ASP A 140 -68.69 49.74 6.02
CA ASP A 140 -68.54 49.75 4.57
C ASP A 140 -67.76 50.99 4.10
N SER A 141 -66.52 50.77 3.69
CA SER A 141 -65.54 51.76 3.25
C SER A 141 -65.02 51.40 1.84
N ARG A 142 -65.89 50.81 1.01
CA ARG A 142 -65.53 50.37 -0.35
C ARG A 142 -65.43 51.52 -1.35
N ALA A 143 -64.54 51.34 -2.32
CA ALA A 143 -64.48 52.12 -3.56
C ALA A 143 -64.98 51.25 -4.74
N SER A 144 -66.22 51.43 -5.19
CA SER A 144 -66.88 50.53 -6.15
C SER A 144 -66.29 50.58 -7.57
N ASN A 145 -65.59 51.65 -7.93
CA ASN A 145 -65.02 51.88 -9.26
C ASN A 145 -63.55 52.35 -9.14
N ALA A 146 -63.25 53.62 -9.43
CA ALA A 146 -61.91 54.19 -9.34
C ALA A 146 -61.56 54.60 -7.90
N GLY A 147 -60.26 54.53 -7.58
CA GLY A 147 -59.70 55.03 -6.32
C GLY A 147 -59.54 53.98 -5.23
N PRO A 148 -58.75 54.27 -4.18
CA PRO A 148 -58.52 53.32 -3.11
C PRO A 148 -59.75 53.17 -2.19
N GLY A 149 -59.92 51.95 -1.69
CA GLY A 149 -60.80 51.67 -0.55
C GLY A 149 -60.26 52.34 0.71
N GLY A 150 -61.15 52.67 1.65
CA GLY A 150 -60.74 53.37 2.87
C GLY A 150 -60.33 52.38 3.95
N ALA A 151 -59.37 52.79 4.79
CA ALA A 151 -58.89 51.98 5.89
C ALA A 151 -59.95 51.87 7.00
N VAL A 152 -60.03 50.69 7.61
CA VAL A 152 -60.94 50.42 8.73
C VAL A 152 -60.13 50.05 9.96
N THR A 153 -60.24 50.85 11.01
CA THR A 153 -59.61 50.59 12.30
C THR A 153 -60.68 50.45 13.38
N VAL A 154 -60.72 49.32 14.07
CA VAL A 154 -61.59 49.11 15.24
C VAL A 154 -60.74 48.69 16.41
N ARG A 155 -60.78 49.45 17.50
CA ARG A 155 -59.94 49.21 18.67
C ARG A 155 -60.72 49.32 19.98
N SER A 156 -60.75 48.24 20.76
CA SER A 156 -61.14 48.30 22.18
C SER A 156 -59.96 47.89 23.06
N ASN A 157 -59.62 48.66 24.09
CA ASN A 157 -58.54 48.24 25.00
C ASN A 157 -58.99 47.32 26.16
N PHE A 158 -60.27 46.98 26.30
CA PHE A 158 -60.72 46.03 27.34
C PHE A 158 -62.00 45.24 27.02
N GLY A 159 -62.87 45.73 26.13
CA GLY A 159 -64.18 45.12 25.86
C GLY A 159 -64.25 44.38 24.52
N ALA A 160 -65.24 43.51 24.38
CA ALA A 160 -65.45 42.72 23.17
C ALA A 160 -65.73 43.61 21.95
N VAL A 161 -65.41 43.11 20.76
CA VAL A 161 -65.70 43.78 19.49
C VAL A 161 -66.59 42.87 18.66
N THR A 162 -67.82 43.30 18.36
CA THR A 162 -68.75 42.61 17.46
C THR A 162 -69.12 43.49 16.28
N ILE A 163 -68.88 43.00 15.07
CA ILE A 163 -69.17 43.69 13.80
C ILE A 163 -70.11 42.83 12.96
N GLY A 164 -71.05 43.46 12.24
CA GLY A 164 -71.92 42.79 11.28
C GLY A 164 -71.12 42.21 10.12
N SER A 165 -70.72 43.05 9.17
CA SER A 165 -69.83 42.72 8.04
C SER A 165 -68.84 43.86 7.83
N LEU A 166 -67.71 43.61 7.18
CA LEU A 166 -66.68 44.63 6.96
C LEU A 166 -66.23 44.65 5.51
N ALA A 167 -66.28 45.81 4.87
CA ALA A 167 -65.82 45.95 3.51
C ALA A 167 -64.93 47.19 3.33
N SER A 168 -63.78 46.99 2.73
CA SER A 168 -62.73 47.97 2.43
C SER A 168 -62.19 47.79 1.00
N SER A 169 -62.89 47.00 0.19
CA SER A 169 -62.50 46.64 -1.18
C SER A 169 -62.45 47.81 -2.16
N SER A 170 -61.75 47.58 -3.28
CA SER A 170 -61.61 48.54 -4.38
C SER A 170 -61.81 47.88 -5.75
N GLY A 171 -62.47 48.56 -6.69
CA GLY A 171 -62.57 48.12 -8.09
C GLY A 171 -61.25 48.25 -8.85
N PHE A 172 -60.72 49.49 -8.99
CA PHE A 172 -59.56 49.84 -9.81
C PHE A 172 -58.40 50.49 -9.03
N GLY A 173 -58.28 50.24 -7.72
CA GLY A 173 -57.26 50.82 -6.85
C GLY A 173 -56.83 49.90 -5.72
N ALA A 174 -56.01 50.41 -4.79
CA ALA A 174 -55.64 49.66 -3.60
C ALA A 174 -56.84 49.56 -2.64
N ALA A 175 -57.17 48.35 -2.18
CA ALA A 175 -58.14 48.20 -1.09
C ALA A 175 -57.53 48.68 0.23
N GLY A 176 -58.39 49.12 1.15
CA GLY A 176 -57.94 49.65 2.43
C GLY A 176 -57.49 48.55 3.39
N ARG A 177 -56.63 48.93 4.33
CA ARG A 177 -56.20 48.04 5.42
C ARG A 177 -57.30 47.93 6.47
N VAL A 178 -57.53 46.72 6.95
CA VAL A 178 -58.43 46.41 8.05
C VAL A 178 -57.59 46.05 9.27
N ASP A 179 -57.78 46.79 10.37
CA ASP A 179 -57.02 46.61 11.61
C ASP A 179 -57.99 46.56 12.79
N LEU A 180 -58.27 45.33 13.25
CA LEU A 180 -59.16 45.07 14.36
C LEU A 180 -58.33 44.62 15.56
N ARG A 181 -58.43 45.36 16.65
CA ARG A 181 -57.74 45.04 17.90
C ARG A 181 -58.70 45.03 19.06
N THR A 182 -58.68 43.98 19.84
CA THR A 182 -59.22 44.00 21.19
C THR A 182 -58.21 43.49 22.21
N PHE A 183 -58.29 44.01 23.42
CA PHE A 183 -57.45 43.60 24.55
C PHE A 183 -58.28 42.87 25.62
N GLY A 184 -59.60 42.74 25.43
CA GLY A 184 -60.48 41.94 26.28
C GLY A 184 -61.78 41.51 25.60
N GLY A 185 -62.27 40.31 25.95
CA GLY A 185 -63.44 39.68 25.31
C GLY A 185 -63.17 39.13 23.91
N GLU A 186 -64.20 38.60 23.24
CA GLU A 186 -64.11 38.05 21.87
C GLU A 186 -64.03 39.17 20.80
N LEU A 187 -63.21 38.97 19.77
CA LEU A 187 -63.27 39.73 18.52
C LEU A 187 -64.11 38.94 17.51
N ARG A 188 -65.31 39.40 17.20
CA ARG A 188 -66.25 38.73 16.30
C ARG A 188 -66.68 39.57 15.12
N VAL A 189 -66.60 39.00 13.91
CA VAL A 189 -67.20 39.55 12.69
C VAL A 189 -68.15 38.51 12.10
N ASN A 190 -69.45 38.79 12.13
CA ASN A 190 -70.47 37.78 11.79
C ASN A 190 -70.62 37.52 10.27
N GLY A 191 -70.14 38.46 9.44
CA GLY A 191 -70.22 38.42 7.97
C GLY A 191 -68.86 38.62 7.32
N LEU A 192 -68.84 38.63 5.99
CA LEU A 192 -67.62 38.73 5.18
C LEU A 192 -66.75 39.94 5.59
N ILE A 193 -65.44 39.69 5.71
CA ILE A 193 -64.39 40.72 5.69
C ILE A 193 -63.83 40.79 4.27
N ASP A 194 -64.22 41.82 3.52
CA ASP A 194 -63.81 42.04 2.13
C ASP A 194 -62.82 43.21 2.03
N ALA A 195 -61.54 42.91 1.96
CA ALA A 195 -60.45 43.82 1.63
C ALA A 195 -59.86 43.50 0.24
N SER A 196 -60.66 42.93 -0.67
CA SER A 196 -60.22 42.55 -2.02
C SER A 196 -60.03 43.73 -2.95
N SER A 197 -59.25 43.54 -4.02
CA SER A 197 -59.20 44.49 -5.13
C SER A 197 -59.30 43.74 -6.47
N SER A 198 -60.11 44.25 -7.41
CA SER A 198 -60.30 43.59 -8.71
C SER A 198 -59.16 43.86 -9.68
N PHE A 199 -58.60 45.08 -9.68
CA PHE A 199 -57.54 45.51 -10.60
C PHE A 199 -56.40 46.29 -9.91
N GLY A 200 -56.24 46.14 -8.59
CA GLY A 200 -55.19 46.76 -7.79
C GLY A 200 -54.70 45.86 -6.66
N THR A 201 -53.98 46.42 -5.68
CA THR A 201 -53.49 45.64 -4.53
C THR A 201 -54.59 45.45 -3.49
N ALA A 202 -54.92 44.20 -3.15
CA ALA A 202 -55.81 43.90 -2.05
C ALA A 202 -55.20 44.33 -0.69
N GLY A 203 -56.05 44.69 0.27
CA GLY A 203 -55.68 45.27 1.55
C GLY A 203 -55.35 44.20 2.60
N ALA A 204 -54.44 44.52 3.52
CA ALA A 204 -54.12 43.63 4.63
C ALA A 204 -55.25 43.61 5.68
N VAL A 205 -55.52 42.44 6.24
CA VAL A 205 -56.42 42.24 7.38
C VAL A 205 -55.58 41.81 8.57
N VAL A 206 -55.61 42.60 9.64
CA VAL A 206 -54.89 42.32 10.89
C VAL A 206 -55.90 42.24 12.02
N LEU A 207 -55.92 41.10 12.71
CA LEU A 207 -56.83 40.77 13.79
C LEU A 207 -56.01 40.43 15.04
N ASN A 208 -56.00 41.29 16.05
CA ASN A 208 -55.27 41.00 17.30
C ASN A 208 -56.23 40.96 18.47
N ASN A 209 -56.14 39.91 19.27
CA ASN A 209 -56.86 39.79 20.53
C ASN A 209 -55.94 39.37 21.68
N GLU A 210 -55.66 40.27 22.64
CA GLU A 210 -54.74 39.95 23.73
C GLU A 210 -55.35 39.07 24.84
N ALA A 211 -56.67 39.15 25.08
CA ALA A 211 -57.32 38.45 26.19
C ALA A 211 -58.57 37.62 25.79
N GLY A 212 -58.86 37.44 24.49
CA GLY A 212 -59.91 36.52 24.03
C GLY A 212 -59.68 35.85 22.66
N GLY A 213 -60.69 35.12 22.20
CA GLY A 213 -60.71 34.42 20.91
C GLY A 213 -61.04 35.34 19.73
N ILE A 214 -60.85 34.83 18.51
CA ILE A 214 -61.19 35.53 17.27
C ILE A 214 -62.14 34.64 16.46
N ALA A 215 -63.33 35.18 16.15
CA ALA A 215 -64.35 34.52 15.37
C ALA A 215 -64.72 35.36 14.14
N THR A 216 -64.56 34.83 12.94
CA THR A 216 -64.98 35.54 11.72
C THR A 216 -65.65 34.58 10.74
N ALA A 217 -66.52 35.12 9.89
CA ALA A 217 -66.99 34.41 8.69
C ALA A 217 -65.84 34.31 7.65
N ASP A 218 -66.16 34.45 6.37
CA ASP A 218 -65.14 34.44 5.32
C ASP A 218 -64.29 35.73 5.32
N ILE A 219 -63.03 35.62 4.91
CA ILE A 219 -62.09 36.73 4.72
C ILE A 219 -61.54 36.69 3.30
N VAL A 220 -61.59 37.81 2.58
CA VAL A 220 -60.91 38.01 1.30
C VAL A 220 -59.99 39.22 1.41
N ALA A 221 -58.68 39.03 1.25
CA ALA A 221 -57.68 40.05 1.57
C ALA A 221 -56.42 39.97 0.71
N GLY A 222 -55.53 40.97 0.83
CA GLY A 222 -54.16 40.90 0.33
C GLY A 222 -53.29 40.00 1.19
N SER A 223 -53.39 40.14 2.51
CA SER A 223 -52.77 39.26 3.50
C SER A 223 -53.64 39.19 4.75
N VAL A 224 -53.55 38.11 5.50
CA VAL A 224 -54.26 37.93 6.77
C VAL A 224 -53.28 37.59 7.87
N GLU A 225 -53.32 38.38 8.94
CA GLU A 225 -52.58 38.13 10.18
C GLU A 225 -53.57 38.14 11.34
N ALA A 226 -53.65 37.03 12.08
CA ALA A 226 -54.47 36.91 13.27
C ALA A 226 -53.66 36.37 14.46
N ASN A 227 -53.66 37.09 15.57
CA ASN A 227 -52.93 36.69 16.78
C ASN A 227 -53.81 36.75 18.03
N SER A 228 -53.82 35.67 18.83
CA SER A 228 -54.41 35.66 20.17
C SER A 228 -53.48 35.09 21.24
N PHE A 229 -53.52 35.72 22.42
CA PHE A 229 -52.62 35.43 23.53
C PHE A 229 -53.28 34.70 24.72
N SER A 230 -54.59 34.41 24.67
CA SER A 230 -55.39 34.21 25.90
C SER A 230 -56.06 32.84 26.12
N GLY A 231 -55.80 31.83 25.28
CA GLY A 231 -56.39 30.50 25.47
C GLY A 231 -57.91 30.45 25.24
N LEU A 232 -58.40 31.16 24.23
CA LEU A 232 -59.75 30.98 23.65
C LEU A 232 -59.58 30.68 22.15
N PRO A 233 -60.51 29.92 21.53
CA PRO A 233 -60.28 29.36 20.21
C PRO A 233 -60.38 30.38 19.09
N PHE A 234 -59.74 30.03 17.97
CA PHE A 234 -59.92 30.66 16.68
C PHE A 234 -61.01 29.94 15.89
N SER A 235 -61.95 30.70 15.33
CA SER A 235 -62.99 30.18 14.44
C SER A 235 -63.10 31.07 13.20
N PHE A 236 -62.65 30.56 12.06
CA PHE A 236 -62.70 31.26 10.78
C PHE A 236 -63.56 30.49 9.78
N GLY A 237 -64.26 31.22 8.90
CA GLY A 237 -64.75 30.67 7.64
C GLY A 237 -63.61 30.37 6.66
N ASN A 238 -63.86 30.54 5.37
CA ASN A 238 -62.82 30.46 4.35
C ASN A 238 -61.96 31.73 4.36
N ILE A 239 -60.64 31.58 4.22
CA ILE A 239 -59.70 32.69 4.10
C ILE A 239 -59.02 32.62 2.74
N THR A 240 -59.22 33.66 1.93
CA THR A 240 -58.53 33.84 0.64
C THR A 240 -57.65 35.08 0.71
N ALA A 241 -56.33 34.89 0.53
CA ALA A 241 -55.33 35.94 0.53
C ALA A 241 -54.53 35.94 -0.78
N ALA A 242 -54.22 37.12 -1.31
CA ALA A 242 -53.31 37.23 -2.46
C ALA A 242 -51.87 36.81 -2.10
N SER A 243 -51.39 37.21 -0.92
CA SER A 243 -50.02 36.98 -0.45
C SER A 243 -49.95 35.87 0.59
N SER A 244 -50.31 36.12 1.86
CA SER A 244 -50.05 35.17 2.96
C SER A 244 -51.15 35.15 4.00
N ILE A 245 -51.24 34.03 4.71
CA ILE A 245 -52.13 33.82 5.87
C ILE A 245 -51.26 33.40 7.05
N SER A 246 -51.37 34.08 8.18
CA SER A 246 -50.69 33.74 9.43
C SER A 246 -51.69 33.80 10.59
N LEU A 247 -51.97 32.65 11.19
CA LEU A 247 -52.88 32.51 12.33
C LEU A 247 -52.10 31.93 13.51
N THR A 248 -52.03 32.67 14.61
CA THR A 248 -51.27 32.26 15.80
C THR A 248 -52.15 32.32 17.05
N THR A 249 -52.34 31.18 17.72
CA THR A 249 -52.94 31.08 19.05
C THR A 249 -51.92 30.56 20.06
N GLN A 250 -51.99 31.05 21.31
CA GLN A 250 -51.07 30.58 22.36
C GLN A 250 -51.53 29.29 23.06
N ASN A 251 -52.83 29.09 23.32
CA ASN A 251 -53.32 28.08 24.28
C ASN A 251 -54.72 27.52 23.92
N ASP A 252 -55.08 27.44 22.64
CA ASP A 252 -56.37 26.86 22.25
C ASP A 252 -56.42 26.39 20.78
N ASP A 253 -57.52 25.76 20.42
CA ASP A 253 -57.82 25.24 19.10
C ASP A 253 -57.94 26.34 18.05
N THR A 254 -57.43 26.06 16.85
CA THR A 254 -57.69 26.86 15.66
C THR A 254 -58.53 26.06 14.68
N THR A 255 -59.76 26.50 14.43
CA THR A 255 -60.66 25.91 13.43
C THR A 255 -60.88 26.88 12.27
N THR A 256 -60.67 26.42 11.04
CA THR A 256 -60.85 27.22 9.82
C THR A 256 -61.58 26.43 8.74
N GLY A 257 -62.21 27.14 7.79
CA GLY A 257 -62.63 26.58 6.51
C GLY A 257 -61.44 26.34 5.58
N ASN A 258 -61.59 26.62 4.28
CA ASN A 258 -60.48 26.54 3.35
C ASN A 258 -59.54 27.73 3.49
N LEU A 259 -58.23 27.49 3.41
CA LEU A 259 -57.19 28.51 3.45
C LEU A 259 -56.49 28.56 2.08
N SER A 260 -56.48 29.72 1.44
CA SER A 260 -55.86 29.90 0.13
C SER A 260 -54.99 31.16 0.10
N ALA A 261 -53.68 30.99 -0.04
CA ALA A 261 -52.70 32.06 -0.23
C ALA A 261 -52.07 31.92 -1.62
N THR A 262 -52.32 32.88 -2.53
CA THR A 262 -51.99 32.70 -3.96
C THR A 262 -50.49 32.67 -4.23
N THR A 263 -49.70 33.57 -3.64
CA THR A 263 -48.26 33.69 -3.93
C THR A 263 -47.34 33.38 -2.74
N GLY A 264 -47.85 33.36 -1.52
CA GLY A 264 -47.05 33.25 -0.30
C GLY A 264 -47.46 32.08 0.57
N ASN A 265 -47.17 32.20 1.87
CA ASN A 265 -47.27 31.10 2.83
C ASN A 265 -48.64 31.06 3.52
N VAL A 266 -49.01 29.86 3.97
CA VAL A 266 -50.05 29.65 4.97
C VAL A 266 -49.37 29.11 6.23
N THR A 267 -49.47 29.84 7.34
CA THR A 267 -48.98 29.42 8.65
C THR A 267 -50.14 29.41 9.63
N VAL A 268 -50.37 28.26 10.28
CA VAL A 268 -51.34 28.10 11.36
C VAL A 268 -50.66 27.44 12.54
N THR A 269 -50.60 28.14 13.66
CA THR A 269 -49.86 27.71 14.84
C THR A 269 -50.70 27.83 16.10
N SER A 270 -50.80 26.73 16.85
CA SER A 270 -51.20 26.69 18.26
C SER A 270 -49.99 26.29 19.12
N ASN A 271 -49.46 27.22 19.92
CA ASN A 271 -48.10 27.09 20.48
C ASN A 271 -47.95 26.17 21.69
N VAL A 272 -48.92 26.17 22.62
CA VAL A 272 -48.79 25.48 23.91
C VAL A 272 -49.76 24.32 24.00
N ASN A 273 -51.06 24.60 24.09
CA ASN A 273 -52.14 23.61 24.11
C ASN A 273 -53.10 23.95 22.96
N GLY A 274 -53.60 22.94 22.24
CA GLY A 274 -54.62 23.13 21.21
C GLY A 274 -54.31 22.44 19.88
N SER A 275 -55.39 22.12 19.18
CA SER A 275 -55.42 21.45 17.88
C SER A 275 -55.56 22.46 16.74
N VAL A 276 -55.10 22.07 15.56
CA VAL A 276 -55.30 22.84 14.32
C VAL A 276 -56.22 22.05 13.41
N THR A 277 -57.42 22.55 13.16
CA THR A 277 -58.39 21.97 12.23
C THR A 277 -58.63 22.92 11.06
N THR A 278 -58.35 22.45 9.84
CA THR A 278 -58.51 23.25 8.62
C THR A 278 -59.24 22.44 7.54
N GLY A 279 -59.92 23.14 6.63
CA GLY A 279 -60.38 22.55 5.38
C GLY A 279 -59.21 22.26 4.43
N ASN A 280 -59.38 22.55 3.15
CA ASN A 280 -58.27 22.49 2.20
C ASN A 280 -57.32 23.68 2.41
N VAL A 281 -56.02 23.42 2.35
CA VAL A 281 -54.97 24.43 2.48
C VAL A 281 -54.21 24.51 1.17
N THR A 282 -54.15 25.69 0.56
CA THR A 282 -53.39 25.95 -0.66
C THR A 282 -52.48 27.16 -0.45
N ALA A 283 -51.18 26.99 -0.63
CA ALA A 283 -50.18 28.05 -0.54
C ALA A 283 -49.32 28.09 -1.80
N GLY A 284 -49.08 29.30 -2.33
CA GLY A 284 -48.17 29.50 -3.46
C GLY A 284 -46.71 29.16 -3.15
N SER A 285 -46.35 29.08 -1.86
CA SER A 285 -44.99 28.75 -1.39
C SER A 285 -45.04 27.67 -0.32
N ILE A 286 -45.04 28.00 0.99
CA ILE A 286 -44.94 27.04 2.09
C ILE A 286 -46.26 26.93 2.88
N VAL A 287 -46.61 25.72 3.30
CA VAL A 287 -47.63 25.46 4.33
C VAL A 287 -46.95 25.07 5.64
N ASN A 288 -47.25 25.77 6.73
CA ASN A 288 -46.82 25.42 8.09
C ASN A 288 -48.04 25.21 8.98
N LEU A 289 -48.22 23.99 9.49
CA LEU A 289 -49.27 23.65 10.45
C LEU A 289 -48.63 23.15 11.74
N GLN A 290 -48.98 23.74 12.88
CA GLN A 290 -48.42 23.37 14.17
C GLN A 290 -49.49 23.31 15.25
N ALA A 291 -49.61 22.16 15.90
CA ALA A 291 -50.43 21.98 17.10
C ALA A 291 -49.57 21.93 18.38
N GLY A 292 -50.22 22.17 19.52
CA GLY A 292 -49.60 22.15 20.85
C GLY A 292 -49.34 20.74 21.39
N ILE A 293 -49.14 20.65 22.71
CA ILE A 293 -49.00 19.38 23.46
C ILE A 293 -50.32 18.62 23.37
N ASP A 294 -50.25 17.31 23.10
CA ASP A 294 -51.39 16.42 22.86
C ASP A 294 -52.36 16.89 21.74
N GLY A 295 -51.98 17.94 21.00
CA GLY A 295 -52.81 18.56 19.99
C GLY A 295 -52.78 17.77 18.68
N THR A 296 -53.90 17.81 17.94
CA THR A 296 -54.00 17.19 16.63
C THR A 296 -53.95 18.24 15.53
N VAL A 297 -53.19 18.01 14.47
CA VAL A 297 -53.38 18.74 13.20
C VAL A 297 -54.31 17.91 12.32
N THR A 298 -55.52 18.41 12.06
CA THR A 298 -56.46 17.85 11.08
C THR A 298 -56.56 18.80 9.88
N ALA A 299 -56.17 18.34 8.70
CA ALA A 299 -56.29 19.13 7.47
C ALA A 299 -56.96 18.31 6.36
N GLY A 300 -57.71 18.99 5.50
CA GLY A 300 -58.15 18.45 4.22
C GLY A 300 -56.96 18.27 3.26
N ASN A 301 -57.15 18.57 1.98
CA ASN A 301 -56.04 18.51 1.04
C ASN A 301 -55.08 19.68 1.26
N VAL A 302 -53.78 19.39 1.29
CA VAL A 302 -52.71 20.36 1.48
C VAL A 302 -51.89 20.48 0.20
N THR A 303 -51.88 21.67 -0.39
CA THR A 303 -51.12 21.98 -1.61
C THR A 303 -50.16 23.13 -1.33
N ALA A 304 -48.88 22.92 -1.64
CA ALA A 304 -47.84 23.93 -1.47
C ALA A 304 -47.00 24.07 -2.74
N GLY A 305 -46.52 25.28 -3.04
CA GLY A 305 -45.60 25.51 -4.14
C GLY A 305 -44.22 24.89 -3.92
N THR A 306 -43.74 24.88 -2.67
CA THR A 306 -42.35 24.48 -2.34
C THR A 306 -42.23 23.51 -1.17
N GLN A 307 -43.01 23.64 -0.09
CA GLN A 307 -42.83 22.78 1.09
C GLN A 307 -44.10 22.69 1.95
N VAL A 308 -44.33 21.52 2.55
CA VAL A 308 -45.32 21.32 3.61
C VAL A 308 -44.61 20.91 4.90
N ASN A 309 -44.81 21.69 5.96
CA ASN A 309 -44.36 21.40 7.31
C ASN A 309 -45.58 21.20 8.21
N ALA A 310 -45.73 20.01 8.79
CA ALA A 310 -46.77 19.74 9.78
C ALA A 310 -46.13 19.17 11.04
N SER A 311 -46.47 19.75 12.20
CA SER A 311 -45.85 19.35 13.46
C SER A 311 -46.82 19.37 14.64
N THR A 312 -46.57 18.49 15.60
CA THR A 312 -47.17 18.51 16.94
C THR A 312 -46.07 18.56 17.98
N ARG A 313 -46.43 18.88 19.23
CA ARG A 313 -45.56 18.62 20.38
C ARG A 313 -45.80 17.17 20.86
N PRO A 314 -45.03 16.67 21.86
CA PRO A 314 -45.19 15.31 22.36
C PRO A 314 -46.65 14.95 22.70
N GLY A 315 -47.05 13.72 22.37
CA GLY A 315 -48.39 13.17 22.55
C GLY A 315 -49.41 13.58 21.47
N GLY A 316 -49.03 14.39 20.48
CA GLY A 316 -49.92 14.84 19.40
C GLY A 316 -50.02 13.91 18.20
N ASN A 317 -51.00 14.16 17.32
CA ASN A 317 -51.27 13.38 16.11
C ASN A 317 -51.40 14.27 14.85
N LEU A 318 -51.00 13.76 13.67
CA LEU A 318 -51.24 14.36 12.37
C LEU A 318 -52.27 13.56 11.57
N VAL A 319 -53.37 14.20 11.17
CA VAL A 319 -54.40 13.64 10.31
C VAL A 319 -54.51 14.51 9.06
N LEU A 320 -53.93 14.05 7.94
CA LEU A 320 -53.76 14.86 6.74
C LEU A 320 -54.44 14.21 5.53
N GLY A 321 -55.16 15.01 4.74
CA GLY A 321 -55.68 14.59 3.43
C GLY A 321 -54.57 14.43 2.38
N ALA A 322 -54.90 14.61 1.10
CA ALA A 322 -53.90 14.54 0.03
C ALA A 322 -52.87 15.66 0.19
N ILE A 323 -51.57 15.35 0.02
CA ILE A 323 -50.48 16.33 0.08
C ILE A 323 -49.83 16.42 -1.30
N THR A 324 -49.75 17.63 -1.85
CA THR A 324 -49.11 17.87 -3.15
C THR A 324 -48.16 19.06 -3.06
N VAL A 325 -46.90 18.83 -3.42
CA VAL A 325 -45.87 19.89 -3.51
C VAL A 325 -45.48 20.14 -4.96
N GLY A 326 -45.39 21.41 -5.35
CA GLY A 326 -45.04 21.82 -6.71
C GLY A 326 -43.67 21.34 -7.19
N PRO A 327 -43.44 21.31 -8.53
CA PRO A 327 -42.25 20.74 -9.16
C PRO A 327 -40.94 21.49 -8.88
N GLY A 328 -41.00 22.67 -8.23
CA GLY A 328 -39.82 23.49 -7.89
C GLY A 328 -39.20 23.19 -6.53
N ALA A 329 -39.72 22.20 -5.79
CA ALA A 329 -39.20 21.83 -4.48
C ALA A 329 -37.93 20.98 -4.60
N ALA A 330 -36.81 21.51 -4.12
CA ALA A 330 -35.54 20.79 -3.97
C ALA A 330 -35.22 20.63 -2.47
N GLY A 331 -34.73 19.47 -2.05
CA GLY A 331 -34.49 19.14 -0.64
C GLY A 331 -35.75 18.66 0.08
N ASP A 332 -35.92 19.04 1.36
CA ASP A 332 -37.07 18.65 2.18
C ASP A 332 -38.37 19.25 1.62
N SER A 333 -39.20 18.45 0.95
CA SER A 333 -40.47 18.91 0.38
C SER A 333 -41.64 18.68 1.33
N ILE A 334 -41.61 17.59 2.09
CA ILE A 334 -42.61 17.28 3.11
C ILE A 334 -41.89 16.94 4.40
N VAL A 335 -42.21 17.65 5.47
CA VAL A 335 -41.62 17.50 6.79
C VAL A 335 -42.72 17.31 7.83
N LEU A 336 -42.78 16.13 8.42
CA LEU A 336 -43.80 15.74 9.39
C LEU A 336 -43.15 15.42 10.73
N THR A 337 -43.67 15.98 11.82
CA THR A 337 -43.17 15.74 13.18
C THR A 337 -44.31 15.48 14.14
N SER A 338 -44.49 14.23 14.58
CA SER A 338 -45.58 13.86 15.47
C SER A 338 -45.39 12.48 16.07
N ASP A 339 -46.13 12.17 17.13
CA ASP A 339 -46.11 10.84 17.75
C ASP A 339 -47.21 9.94 17.19
N GLY A 340 -48.14 10.48 16.40
CA GLY A 340 -49.08 9.73 15.55
C GLY A 340 -49.18 10.34 14.16
N LEU A 341 -49.44 9.53 13.14
CA LEU A 341 -49.61 9.99 11.76
C LEU A 341 -50.65 9.14 11.04
N ASN A 342 -51.58 9.80 10.34
CA ASN A 342 -52.59 9.17 9.53
C ASN A 342 -52.87 9.97 8.26
N PHE A 343 -52.60 9.36 7.10
CA PHE A 343 -52.95 9.90 5.80
C PHE A 343 -54.34 9.43 5.37
N VAL A 344 -55.30 10.35 5.37
CA VAL A 344 -56.70 10.06 5.00
C VAL A 344 -57.03 10.36 3.53
N GLY A 345 -56.04 10.76 2.74
CA GLY A 345 -56.19 11.08 1.31
C GLY A 345 -56.34 9.87 0.37
N GLY A 346 -56.08 8.65 0.87
CA GLY A 346 -56.10 7.41 0.09
C GLY A 346 -54.77 7.11 -0.62
N ALA A 347 -54.74 6.05 -1.43
CA ALA A 347 -53.51 5.57 -2.07
C ALA A 347 -52.90 6.58 -3.05
N GLY A 348 -51.58 6.74 -3.01
CA GLY A 348 -50.82 7.67 -3.85
C GLY A 348 -51.19 9.15 -3.66
N SER A 349 -51.80 9.52 -2.54
CA SER A 349 -52.28 10.89 -2.27
C SER A 349 -51.20 11.84 -1.72
N VAL A 350 -50.04 11.32 -1.34
CA VAL A 350 -48.89 12.09 -0.83
C VAL A 350 -47.81 12.11 -1.92
N GLN A 351 -47.58 13.28 -2.51
CA GLN A 351 -46.74 13.46 -3.70
C GLN A 351 -45.84 14.70 -3.56
N ALA A 352 -44.53 14.50 -3.76
CA ALA A 352 -43.58 15.59 -3.91
C ALA A 352 -42.33 15.15 -4.71
N PRO A 353 -41.66 16.06 -5.42
CA PRO A 353 -40.44 15.75 -6.19
C PRO A 353 -39.17 15.64 -5.33
N GLY A 354 -39.17 16.16 -4.10
CA GLY A 354 -38.02 16.13 -3.19
C GLY A 354 -38.17 15.08 -2.07
N ARG A 355 -37.56 15.34 -0.92
CA ARG A 355 -37.51 14.42 0.22
C ARG A 355 -38.76 14.47 1.10
N LEU A 356 -39.22 13.30 1.54
CA LEU A 356 -40.17 13.13 2.63
C LEU A 356 -39.42 12.81 3.93
N LEU A 357 -39.57 13.64 4.96
CA LEU A 357 -38.98 13.45 6.27
C LEU A 357 -40.07 13.30 7.33
N ILE A 358 -40.10 12.14 7.98
CA ILE A 358 -41.03 11.81 9.07
C ILE A 358 -40.22 11.57 10.34
N ARG A 359 -40.58 12.24 11.44
CA ARG A 359 -39.90 12.13 12.74
C ARG A 359 -40.91 12.14 13.88
N THR A 360 -40.53 11.52 15.01
CA THR A 360 -41.33 11.60 16.24
C THR A 360 -41.17 12.96 16.91
N ALA A 361 -42.19 13.40 17.67
CA ALA A 361 -42.13 14.61 18.47
C ALA A 361 -41.52 14.32 19.86
N ASP A 362 -41.87 13.18 20.46
CA ASP A 362 -41.21 12.58 21.61
C ASP A 362 -40.09 11.65 21.15
N SER A 363 -38.87 11.91 21.61
CA SER A 363 -37.73 11.06 21.30
C SER A 363 -37.86 9.65 21.89
N THR A 364 -38.64 9.44 22.95
CA THR A 364 -38.81 8.10 23.54
C THR A 364 -39.75 7.19 22.74
N VAL A 365 -40.56 7.77 21.85
CA VAL A 365 -41.51 7.04 21.01
C VAL A 365 -40.79 6.37 19.84
N GLY A 366 -41.13 5.11 19.57
CA GLY A 366 -40.64 4.36 18.40
C GLY A 366 -41.49 4.58 17.15
N ILE A 367 -40.99 4.12 16.00
CA ILE A 367 -41.74 4.13 14.74
C ILE A 367 -42.05 2.68 14.35
N ALA A 368 -43.32 2.33 14.25
CA ALA A 368 -43.73 1.01 13.78
C ALA A 368 -44.20 1.12 12.33
N VAL A 369 -43.57 0.39 11.42
CA VAL A 369 -43.81 0.49 9.97
C VAL A 369 -44.56 -0.73 9.47
N GLY A 370 -45.62 -0.52 8.70
CA GLY A 370 -46.45 -1.60 8.16
C GLY A 370 -47.39 -2.22 9.20
N THR A 371 -47.88 -1.45 10.17
CA THR A 371 -48.88 -1.94 11.12
C THR A 371 -50.27 -2.09 10.46
N PRO A 372 -51.17 -2.92 11.01
CA PRO A 372 -52.54 -3.05 10.49
C PRO A 372 -53.41 -1.79 10.64
N GLY A 373 -53.00 -0.83 11.47
CA GLY A 373 -53.70 0.42 11.71
C GLY A 373 -52.94 1.31 12.70
N ASP A 374 -53.39 2.57 12.78
CA ASP A 374 -52.89 3.61 13.69
C ASP A 374 -53.42 3.37 15.12
N THR A 375 -52.53 3.24 16.10
CA THR A 375 -52.85 3.07 17.52
C THR A 375 -52.88 4.39 18.30
N GLY A 376 -52.73 5.52 17.60
CA GLY A 376 -52.69 6.86 18.17
C GLY A 376 -51.28 7.23 18.67
N PRO A 377 -51.14 8.35 19.41
CA PRO A 377 -49.84 8.98 19.70
C PRO A 377 -48.97 8.23 20.73
N ALA A 378 -49.32 7.00 21.08
CA ALA A 378 -48.50 6.14 21.93
C ALA A 378 -47.31 5.54 21.16
N ASN A 379 -47.44 5.38 19.83
CA ASN A 379 -46.40 5.00 18.90
C ASN A 379 -46.62 5.71 17.56
N LEU A 380 -45.55 6.08 16.86
CA LEU A 380 -45.69 6.57 15.49
C LEU A 380 -45.89 5.39 14.55
N ASP A 381 -47.15 5.03 14.34
CA ASP A 381 -47.53 3.96 13.41
C ASP A 381 -47.58 4.51 11.98
N LEU A 382 -46.79 3.93 11.08
CA LEU A 382 -47.00 4.03 9.64
C LEU A 382 -47.78 2.81 9.21
N ALA A 383 -49.11 2.89 9.25
CA ALA A 383 -49.96 1.77 8.89
C ALA A 383 -49.83 1.43 7.40
N THR A 384 -50.29 0.25 7.00
CA THR A 384 -50.31 -0.16 5.58
C THR A 384 -51.05 0.83 4.68
N THR A 385 -52.07 1.51 5.20
CA THR A 385 -52.79 2.59 4.50
C THR A 385 -51.95 3.85 4.32
N ASP A 386 -51.11 4.19 5.31
CA ASP A 386 -50.22 5.36 5.25
C ASP A 386 -49.10 5.13 4.25
N LEU A 387 -48.52 3.92 4.26
CA LEU A 387 -47.53 3.52 3.27
C LEU A 387 -48.10 3.52 1.85
N ALA A 388 -49.34 3.04 1.67
CA ALA A 388 -50.03 3.07 0.39
C ALA A 388 -50.35 4.51 -0.08
N ALA A 389 -50.43 5.47 0.83
CA ALA A 389 -50.66 6.88 0.49
C ALA A 389 -49.44 7.53 -0.18
N LEU A 390 -48.24 7.00 0.02
CA LEU A 390 -47.02 7.49 -0.59
C LEU A 390 -47.00 7.14 -2.09
N ALA A 391 -46.88 8.16 -2.95
CA ALA A 391 -46.67 7.95 -4.38
C ALA A 391 -45.18 7.76 -4.70
N ASN A 392 -44.89 7.09 -5.82
CA ASN A 392 -43.54 7.06 -6.39
C ASN A 392 -43.11 8.46 -6.88
N GLY A 393 -41.83 8.79 -6.77
CA GLY A 393 -41.22 10.02 -7.30
C GLY A 393 -40.55 10.89 -6.24
N PHE A 394 -40.45 10.42 -4.99
CA PHE A 394 -39.65 11.10 -3.97
C PHE A 394 -38.16 10.93 -4.26
N SER A 395 -37.36 11.96 -4.02
CA SER A 395 -35.89 11.81 -4.13
C SER A 395 -35.31 10.91 -3.04
N GLU A 396 -35.97 10.87 -1.87
CA GLU A 396 -35.60 10.10 -0.68
C GLU A 396 -36.77 10.11 0.32
N ILE A 397 -36.95 9.02 1.08
CA ILE A 397 -37.86 8.91 2.21
C ILE A 397 -37.01 8.65 3.45
N VAL A 398 -37.10 9.53 4.45
CA VAL A 398 -36.35 9.41 5.71
C VAL A 398 -37.32 9.24 6.87
N LEU A 399 -37.17 8.12 7.58
CA LEU A 399 -37.92 7.81 8.79
C LEU A 399 -36.99 7.94 10.02
N GLY A 400 -37.33 8.86 10.90
CA GLY A 400 -36.59 9.17 12.13
C GLY A 400 -35.57 10.31 11.99
N ASN A 401 -34.94 10.71 13.11
CA ASN A 401 -34.09 11.89 13.25
C ASN A 401 -32.78 11.69 14.04
N GLY A 402 -32.38 10.44 14.32
CA GLY A 402 -31.11 10.12 14.98
C GLY A 402 -31.21 9.60 16.43
N SER A 403 -30.08 9.62 17.13
CA SER A 403 -29.68 8.86 18.33
C SER A 403 -30.61 8.76 19.53
N THR A 404 -31.66 9.58 19.56
CA THR A 404 -32.57 9.66 20.70
C THR A 404 -33.92 9.02 20.46
N ILE A 405 -34.28 8.66 19.22
CA ILE A 405 -35.58 8.03 18.91
C ILE A 405 -35.67 6.63 19.52
N GLY A 406 -36.87 6.22 19.94
CA GLY A 406 -37.22 4.82 20.21
C GLY A 406 -36.93 3.89 19.02
N PRO A 407 -37.11 2.57 19.18
CA PRO A 407 -36.80 1.62 18.13
C PRO A 407 -37.67 1.83 16.88
N ILE A 408 -37.12 1.54 15.69
CA ILE A 408 -37.94 1.34 14.49
C ILE A 408 -38.18 -0.16 14.33
N THR A 409 -39.45 -0.55 14.19
CA THR A 409 -39.85 -1.95 14.00
C THR A 409 -40.74 -2.13 12.78
N LEU A 410 -40.76 -3.35 12.21
CA LEU A 410 -41.73 -3.73 11.18
C LEU A 410 -42.90 -4.52 11.78
N GLY A 411 -44.12 -4.17 11.39
CA GLY A 411 -45.34 -4.90 11.77
C GLY A 411 -45.81 -5.94 10.75
N SER A 412 -45.35 -5.83 9.49
CA SER A 412 -45.64 -6.76 8.39
C SER A 412 -44.64 -6.55 7.23
N ASP A 413 -44.87 -7.19 6.08
CA ASP A 413 -44.09 -6.95 4.87
C ASP A 413 -44.30 -5.51 4.34
N VAL A 414 -43.21 -4.79 4.07
CA VAL A 414 -43.20 -3.39 3.64
C VAL A 414 -42.44 -3.25 2.34
N THR A 415 -43.00 -2.48 1.39
CA THR A 415 -42.38 -2.17 0.10
C THR A 415 -42.32 -0.67 -0.13
N PHE A 416 -41.16 -0.17 -0.55
CA PHE A 416 -40.95 1.21 -0.96
C PHE A 416 -40.55 1.30 -2.44
N SER A 417 -41.02 2.32 -3.14
CA SER A 417 -40.66 2.57 -4.56
C SER A 417 -39.53 3.58 -4.73
N ASP A 418 -39.24 4.36 -3.69
CA ASP A 418 -38.20 5.40 -3.69
C ASP A 418 -37.11 5.07 -2.65
N PRO A 419 -35.89 5.66 -2.74
CA PRO A 419 -34.81 5.45 -1.78
C PRO A 419 -35.23 5.70 -0.32
N VAL A 420 -34.90 4.78 0.59
CA VAL A 420 -35.31 4.87 2.01
C VAL A 420 -34.12 4.87 2.96
N ILE A 421 -34.15 5.79 3.92
CA ILE A 421 -33.30 5.80 5.11
C ILE A 421 -34.16 5.58 6.37
N LEU A 422 -33.88 4.50 7.10
CA LEU A 422 -34.41 4.27 8.44
C LEU A 422 -33.34 4.65 9.47
N ARG A 423 -33.64 5.59 10.37
CA ARG A 423 -32.66 6.12 11.34
C ARG A 423 -33.23 6.24 12.75
N SER A 424 -32.69 5.49 13.70
CA SER A 424 -33.12 5.51 15.11
C SER A 424 -31.99 5.10 16.06
N ARG A 425 -32.28 4.99 17.36
CA ARG A 425 -31.34 4.40 18.33
C ARG A 425 -31.10 2.92 18.03
N SER A 426 -32.14 2.14 17.79
CA SER A 426 -32.04 0.72 17.39
C SER A 426 -33.09 0.37 16.33
N LEU A 427 -32.80 -0.62 15.49
CA LEU A 427 -33.73 -1.09 14.46
C LEU A 427 -33.95 -2.60 14.57
N ASP A 428 -35.19 -3.04 14.42
CA ASP A 428 -35.57 -4.44 14.34
C ASP A 428 -36.55 -4.66 13.19
N THR A 429 -36.08 -5.21 12.08
CA THR A 429 -36.92 -5.51 10.92
C THR A 429 -37.40 -6.96 10.88
N THR A 430 -37.30 -7.72 11.97
CA THR A 430 -37.67 -9.16 11.97
C THR A 430 -39.17 -9.43 11.87
N GLY A 431 -40.03 -8.42 12.07
CA GLY A 431 -41.48 -8.55 11.97
C GLY A 431 -42.04 -8.68 10.55
N GLY A 432 -41.22 -8.52 9.51
CA GLY A 432 -41.62 -8.69 8.12
C GLY A 432 -40.46 -8.47 7.13
N SER A 433 -40.75 -8.56 5.84
CA SER A 433 -39.77 -8.31 4.77
C SER A 433 -39.74 -6.83 4.41
N LEU A 434 -38.55 -6.25 4.24
CA LEU A 434 -38.38 -4.88 3.73
C LEU A 434 -37.86 -4.91 2.30
N SER A 435 -38.67 -4.44 1.36
CA SER A 435 -38.36 -4.49 -0.08
C SER A 435 -38.28 -3.10 -0.72
N GLY A 436 -37.24 -2.86 -1.51
CA GLY A 436 -37.12 -1.74 -2.43
C GLY A 436 -37.44 -2.17 -3.86
N ILE A 437 -38.36 -1.49 -4.52
CA ILE A 437 -38.66 -1.65 -5.96
C ILE A 437 -38.28 -0.38 -6.72
N ASP A 438 -38.22 -0.47 -8.06
CA ASP A 438 -37.80 0.66 -8.92
C ASP A 438 -36.39 1.18 -8.57
N ASN A 439 -36.26 2.42 -8.11
CA ASN A 439 -34.99 3.03 -7.71
C ASN A 439 -34.75 3.01 -6.19
N ALA A 440 -35.56 2.27 -5.42
CA ALA A 440 -35.43 2.22 -3.97
C ALA A 440 -34.20 1.45 -3.47
N SER A 441 -33.20 2.21 -3.00
CA SER A 441 -32.15 1.70 -2.11
C SER A 441 -32.64 1.60 -0.66
N LEU A 442 -32.07 0.70 0.14
CA LEU A 442 -32.41 0.57 1.56
C LEU A 442 -31.20 0.88 2.43
N THR A 443 -31.29 1.91 3.28
CA THR A 443 -30.25 2.28 4.25
C THR A 443 -30.82 2.24 5.66
N LEU A 444 -30.25 1.41 6.53
CA LEU A 444 -30.63 1.26 7.92
C LEU A 444 -29.50 1.78 8.81
N ARG A 445 -29.78 2.74 9.69
CA ARG A 445 -28.80 3.40 10.56
C ARG A 445 -29.24 3.38 12.02
N ALA A 446 -28.46 2.72 12.87
CA ALA A 446 -28.67 2.68 14.32
C ALA A 446 -27.41 3.11 15.08
N ASP A 447 -27.61 3.59 16.31
CA ASP A 447 -26.53 3.90 17.25
C ASP A 447 -26.43 2.88 18.40
N ALA A 448 -27.28 1.85 18.42
CA ALA A 448 -27.32 0.83 19.48
C ALA A 448 -27.64 -0.57 18.92
N GLY A 449 -27.43 -0.78 17.61
CA GLY A 449 -27.58 -2.07 16.95
C GLY A 449 -28.77 -2.20 16.01
N ILE A 450 -28.63 -3.14 15.07
CA ILE A 450 -29.65 -3.48 14.06
C ILE A 450 -29.83 -5.00 14.05
N THR A 451 -31.08 -5.46 14.18
CA THR A 451 -31.46 -6.83 13.85
C THR A 451 -32.30 -6.81 12.58
N THR A 452 -31.89 -7.55 11.54
CA THR A 452 -32.61 -7.56 10.27
C THR A 452 -33.38 -8.85 10.04
N GLY A 453 -34.62 -8.71 9.57
CA GLY A 453 -35.36 -9.72 8.82
C GLY A 453 -34.94 -9.75 7.34
N PRO A 454 -35.79 -10.27 6.43
CA PRO A 454 -35.47 -10.29 5.00
C PRO A 454 -35.39 -8.87 4.42
N LEU A 455 -34.29 -8.54 3.73
CA LEU A 455 -34.13 -7.29 2.99
C LEU A 455 -33.94 -7.60 1.50
N SER A 456 -34.64 -6.90 0.61
CA SER A 456 -34.48 -7.09 -0.85
C SER A 456 -34.58 -5.79 -1.63
N THR A 457 -33.79 -5.63 -2.68
CA THR A 457 -33.97 -4.56 -3.69
C THR A 457 -33.94 -5.12 -5.11
N GLN A 458 -34.39 -4.35 -6.11
CA GLN A 458 -34.34 -4.73 -7.53
C GLN A 458 -33.14 -4.09 -8.26
N GLY A 459 -31.92 -4.33 -7.76
CA GLY A 459 -30.69 -3.79 -8.35
C GLY A 459 -30.23 -2.46 -7.75
N GLN A 460 -30.56 -2.21 -6.49
CA GLN A 460 -30.18 -1.01 -5.74
C GLN A 460 -29.41 -1.39 -4.46
N PRO A 461 -28.58 -0.51 -3.88
CA PRO A 461 -27.74 -0.89 -2.76
C PRO A 461 -28.54 -1.11 -1.46
N VAL A 462 -28.02 -1.98 -0.61
CA VAL A 462 -28.49 -2.20 0.78
C VAL A 462 -27.36 -1.86 1.75
N SER A 463 -27.57 -0.92 2.66
CA SER A 463 -26.61 -0.53 3.69
C SER A 463 -27.19 -0.76 5.09
N VAL A 464 -26.43 -1.45 5.95
CA VAL A 464 -26.75 -1.69 7.37
C VAL A 464 -25.62 -1.12 8.21
N GLU A 465 -25.88 0.02 8.85
CA GLU A 465 -24.91 0.77 9.66
C GLU A 465 -25.35 0.71 11.13
N ALA A 466 -24.93 -0.31 11.87
CA ALA A 466 -25.46 -0.61 13.20
C ALA A 466 -24.82 0.17 14.36
N ASP A 467 -23.67 0.79 14.10
CA ASP A 467 -22.88 1.68 14.98
C ASP A 467 -22.61 2.99 14.23
N PHE A 468 -23.68 3.71 13.88
CA PHE A 468 -23.62 4.89 13.02
C PHE A 468 -22.90 6.08 13.68
N ASN A 469 -22.92 6.17 15.01
CA ASN A 469 -22.22 7.20 15.77
C ASN A 469 -20.72 6.87 16.00
N GLY A 470 -20.29 5.62 15.76
CA GLY A 470 -18.92 5.16 15.89
C GLY A 470 -18.41 5.12 17.33
N ASP A 471 -19.31 4.95 18.31
CA ASP A 471 -18.93 4.85 19.73
C ASP A 471 -18.54 3.43 20.15
N GLY A 472 -18.66 2.47 19.23
CA GLY A 472 -18.33 1.07 19.45
C GLY A 472 -19.50 0.24 20.01
N ILE A 473 -20.71 0.79 20.09
CA ILE A 473 -21.90 0.15 20.65
C ILE A 473 -23.00 0.04 19.57
N GLY A 474 -23.01 -1.07 18.85
CA GLY A 474 -23.97 -1.28 17.78
C GLY A 474 -23.71 -2.53 16.94
N ALA A 475 -24.17 -3.69 17.41
CA ALA A 475 -24.02 -4.94 16.68
C ALA A 475 -25.01 -5.05 15.51
N ALA A 476 -24.57 -5.60 14.38
CA ALA A 476 -25.41 -5.94 13.25
C ALA A 476 -25.72 -7.44 13.24
N THR A 477 -26.99 -7.81 13.48
CA THR A 477 -27.45 -9.20 13.44
C THR A 477 -28.36 -9.44 12.24
N ILE A 478 -27.95 -10.31 11.33
CA ILE A 478 -28.67 -10.62 10.10
C ILE A 478 -29.30 -12.00 10.23
N THR A 479 -30.62 -12.04 10.45
CA THR A 479 -31.33 -13.29 10.78
C THR A 479 -31.90 -14.01 9.57
N GLN A 480 -32.02 -13.30 8.44
CA GLN A 480 -32.58 -13.77 7.19
C GLN A 480 -31.80 -13.21 6.00
N SER A 481 -32.24 -13.52 4.78
CA SER A 481 -31.49 -13.17 3.57
C SER A 481 -31.56 -11.67 3.26
N ILE A 482 -30.40 -11.08 2.97
CA ILE A 482 -30.27 -9.74 2.36
C ILE A 482 -29.90 -9.92 0.89
N THR A 483 -30.67 -9.32 0.00
CA THR A 483 -30.48 -9.40 -1.45
C THR A 483 -30.53 -8.03 -2.11
N SER A 484 -29.55 -7.70 -2.95
CA SER A 484 -29.56 -6.44 -3.74
C SER A 484 -29.84 -6.65 -5.23
N ASN A 485 -29.73 -7.89 -5.73
CA ASN A 485 -29.97 -8.27 -7.13
C ASN A 485 -29.18 -7.45 -8.18
N GLY A 486 -27.95 -7.02 -7.85
CA GLY A 486 -27.01 -6.44 -8.81
C GLY A 486 -26.07 -5.37 -8.24
N ASP A 487 -26.40 -4.78 -7.09
CA ASP A 487 -25.66 -3.66 -6.49
C ASP A 487 -25.04 -4.03 -5.12
N ALA A 488 -24.39 -3.09 -4.45
CA ALA A 488 -23.62 -3.35 -3.24
C ALA A 488 -24.48 -3.72 -2.01
N ILE A 489 -23.96 -4.61 -1.17
CA ILE A 489 -24.43 -4.86 0.20
C ILE A 489 -23.30 -4.44 1.15
N SER A 490 -23.57 -3.50 2.05
CA SER A 490 -22.60 -3.03 3.06
C SER A 490 -23.15 -3.22 4.46
N ILE A 491 -22.33 -3.76 5.36
CA ILE A 491 -22.70 -4.01 6.75
C ILE A 491 -21.58 -3.54 7.69
N THR A 492 -21.93 -2.71 8.68
CA THR A 492 -21.01 -2.33 9.75
C THR A 492 -21.63 -2.58 11.11
N GLY A 493 -20.84 -3.08 12.04
CA GLY A 493 -21.25 -3.26 13.42
C GLY A 493 -20.07 -3.36 14.37
N SER A 494 -20.20 -2.76 15.55
CA SER A 494 -19.21 -2.80 16.61
C SER A 494 -19.88 -3.15 17.92
N THR A 495 -19.21 -3.85 18.82
CA THR A 495 -19.78 -4.11 20.15
C THR A 495 -18.70 -4.20 21.22
N PRO A 496 -18.97 -3.77 22.47
CA PRO A 496 -18.09 -4.07 23.59
C PRO A 496 -18.13 -5.56 23.98
N THR A 497 -19.22 -6.28 23.68
CA THR A 497 -19.39 -7.69 24.06
C THR A 497 -20.13 -8.47 22.97
N GLY A 498 -19.68 -9.67 22.65
CA GLY A 498 -20.31 -10.53 21.64
C GLY A 498 -19.74 -10.29 20.23
N ILE A 499 -20.61 -10.35 19.21
CA ILE A 499 -20.20 -10.33 17.81
C ILE A 499 -20.54 -8.96 17.18
N GLY A 500 -19.59 -8.33 16.50
CA GLY A 500 -19.81 -7.04 15.81
C GLY A 500 -20.78 -7.17 14.63
N VAL A 501 -20.51 -8.11 13.72
CA VAL A 501 -21.40 -8.49 12.62
C VAL A 501 -21.67 -9.99 12.67
N TYR A 502 -22.93 -10.36 12.89
CA TYR A 502 -23.37 -11.75 12.99
C TYR A 502 -24.38 -12.08 11.89
N ILE A 503 -23.99 -12.93 10.94
CA ILE A 503 -24.91 -13.50 9.95
C ILE A 503 -25.33 -14.87 10.46
N THR A 504 -26.56 -14.99 10.96
CA THR A 504 -27.04 -16.24 11.56
C THR A 504 -27.34 -17.30 10.50
N ASN A 505 -27.69 -18.52 10.91
CA ASN A 505 -28.34 -19.50 10.05
C ASN A 505 -29.84 -19.50 10.37
N PRO A 506 -30.74 -19.13 9.43
CA PRO A 506 -30.59 -19.16 7.96
C PRO A 506 -30.28 -17.81 7.28
N GLY A 507 -29.77 -16.81 7.99
CA GLY A 507 -29.27 -15.57 7.40
C GLY A 507 -28.33 -15.80 6.20
N SER A 508 -28.39 -14.91 5.21
CA SER A 508 -27.49 -14.97 4.06
C SER A 508 -27.32 -13.62 3.40
N LEU A 509 -26.20 -13.42 2.70
CA LEU A 509 -25.95 -12.22 1.90
C LEU A 509 -25.82 -12.62 0.43
N ASN A 510 -26.60 -11.99 -0.45
CA ASN A 510 -26.50 -12.21 -1.88
C ASN A 510 -26.67 -10.94 -2.71
N SER A 511 -25.57 -10.43 -3.27
CA SER A 511 -25.60 -9.18 -4.03
C SER A 511 -25.99 -9.35 -5.51
N GLY A 512 -26.06 -10.57 -6.04
CA GLY A 512 -26.44 -10.82 -7.44
C GLY A 512 -25.53 -10.18 -8.49
N GLY A 513 -24.26 -9.93 -8.17
CA GLY A 513 -23.25 -9.34 -9.06
C GLY A 513 -22.53 -8.12 -8.45
N GLY A 514 -23.12 -7.47 -7.45
CA GLY A 514 -22.52 -6.32 -6.75
C GLY A 514 -21.49 -6.69 -5.68
N GLU A 515 -20.82 -5.70 -5.11
CA GLU A 515 -19.85 -5.91 -4.01
C GLU A 515 -20.55 -6.26 -2.69
N ILE A 516 -19.93 -7.11 -1.86
CA ILE A 516 -20.35 -7.34 -0.47
C ILE A 516 -19.23 -6.89 0.46
N THR A 517 -19.51 -5.92 1.32
CA THR A 517 -18.59 -5.45 2.36
C THR A 517 -19.17 -5.68 3.75
N ALA A 518 -18.36 -6.19 4.67
CA ALA A 518 -18.72 -6.27 6.08
C ALA A 518 -17.54 -5.85 6.96
N THR A 519 -17.79 -4.95 7.90
CA THR A 519 -16.83 -4.53 8.93
C THR A 519 -17.39 -4.79 10.32
N GLY A 520 -16.75 -5.67 11.08
CA GLY A 520 -17.21 -6.11 12.38
C GLY A 520 -16.15 -5.96 13.47
N ASN A 521 -16.48 -5.29 14.57
CA ASN A 521 -15.54 -5.08 15.68
C ASN A 521 -16.11 -5.58 17.01
N SER A 522 -15.27 -6.24 17.82
CA SER A 522 -15.58 -6.63 19.20
C SER A 522 -14.42 -6.27 20.12
N PHE A 523 -14.65 -5.37 21.08
CA PHE A 523 -13.56 -4.74 21.87
C PHE A 523 -13.35 -5.28 23.29
N GLY A 524 -14.33 -5.94 23.89
CA GLY A 524 -14.28 -6.35 25.29
C GLY A 524 -14.35 -7.87 25.47
N PRO A 525 -13.73 -8.41 26.54
CA PRO A 525 -13.88 -9.81 26.89
C PRO A 525 -15.33 -10.09 27.29
N SER A 526 -15.89 -11.20 26.84
CA SER A 526 -17.23 -11.61 27.24
C SER A 526 -17.31 -13.11 27.52
N THR A 527 -18.41 -13.56 28.14
CA THR A 527 -18.71 -14.99 28.29
C THR A 527 -19.24 -15.62 26.99
N LEU A 528 -19.47 -14.80 25.97
CA LEU A 528 -19.87 -15.20 24.62
C LEU A 528 -18.65 -15.09 23.68
N PRO A 529 -18.69 -15.75 22.50
CA PRO A 529 -17.67 -15.53 21.48
C PRO A 529 -17.56 -14.04 21.15
N SER A 530 -16.38 -13.47 21.36
CA SER A 530 -16.11 -12.04 21.23
C SER A 530 -15.41 -11.77 19.89
N ARG A 531 -16.15 -11.98 18.80
CA ARG A 531 -15.63 -11.99 17.43
C ARG A 531 -15.98 -10.72 16.66
N GLY A 532 -15.12 -10.31 15.73
CA GLY A 532 -15.43 -9.19 14.84
C GLY A 532 -16.59 -9.52 13.91
N ILE A 533 -16.39 -10.56 13.09
CA ILE A 533 -17.39 -11.08 12.15
C ILE A 533 -17.60 -12.58 12.38
N GLU A 534 -18.85 -13.01 12.46
CA GLU A 534 -19.23 -14.43 12.47
C GLU A 534 -20.27 -14.73 11.38
N LEU A 535 -19.94 -15.70 10.52
CA LEU A 535 -20.78 -16.14 9.40
C LEU A 535 -21.30 -17.57 9.61
N ASP A 536 -22.41 -17.70 10.33
CA ASP A 536 -23.21 -18.94 10.36
C ASP A 536 -24.08 -19.11 9.11
N GLY A 537 -24.30 -18.03 8.37
CA GLY A 537 -24.99 -17.95 7.09
C GLY A 537 -24.06 -17.94 5.87
N THR A 538 -24.61 -18.16 4.68
CA THR A 538 -23.84 -18.13 3.42
C THR A 538 -23.67 -16.70 2.90
N VAL A 539 -22.52 -16.42 2.29
CA VAL A 539 -22.26 -15.15 1.57
C VAL A 539 -21.96 -15.47 0.11
N ASN A 540 -22.71 -14.88 -0.83
CA ASN A 540 -22.52 -15.11 -2.26
C ASN A 540 -22.66 -13.83 -3.09
N SER A 541 -21.60 -13.35 -3.75
CA SER A 541 -21.70 -12.15 -4.59
C SER A 541 -22.01 -12.40 -6.07
N GLN A 542 -21.97 -13.66 -6.55
CA GLN A 542 -22.24 -14.04 -7.96
C GLN A 542 -21.43 -13.26 -9.03
N GLY A 543 -20.21 -12.84 -8.71
CA GLY A 543 -19.25 -12.19 -9.60
C GLY A 543 -18.60 -10.94 -9.00
N GLY A 544 -19.25 -10.31 -8.02
CA GLY A 544 -18.74 -9.13 -7.32
C GLY A 544 -17.64 -9.45 -6.30
N ALA A 545 -16.92 -8.43 -5.83
CA ALA A 545 -15.94 -8.60 -4.76
C ALA A 545 -16.61 -8.86 -3.40
N ILE A 546 -15.92 -9.57 -2.51
CA ILE A 546 -16.32 -9.78 -1.12
C ILE A 546 -15.17 -9.29 -0.22
N THR A 547 -15.42 -8.28 0.60
CA THR A 547 -14.43 -7.72 1.53
C THR A 547 -14.94 -7.80 2.96
N LEU A 548 -14.25 -8.56 3.80
CA LEU A 548 -14.57 -8.75 5.21
C LEU A 548 -13.42 -8.18 6.05
N THR A 549 -13.72 -7.28 6.99
CA THR A 549 -12.74 -6.73 7.94
C THR A 549 -13.24 -6.94 9.36
N GLY A 550 -12.54 -7.79 10.12
CA GLY A 550 -12.98 -8.20 11.44
C GLY A 550 -11.92 -7.97 12.52
N THR A 551 -12.29 -7.28 13.60
CA THR A 551 -11.44 -7.18 14.79
C THR A 551 -12.17 -7.79 15.99
N GLY A 552 -11.53 -8.72 16.69
CA GLY A 552 -12.14 -9.41 17.83
C GLY A 552 -11.16 -9.62 18.98
N VAL A 553 -11.72 -9.94 20.15
CA VAL A 553 -10.91 -10.43 21.28
C VAL A 553 -10.66 -11.92 21.12
N ASP A 554 -11.65 -12.68 20.64
CA ASP A 554 -11.46 -14.08 20.26
C ASP A 554 -10.94 -14.14 18.82
N GLU A 555 -11.82 -14.08 17.83
CA GLU A 555 -11.45 -14.18 16.41
C GLU A 555 -11.80 -12.89 15.68
N GLY A 556 -10.93 -12.45 14.77
CA GLY A 556 -11.24 -11.32 13.90
C GLY A 556 -12.42 -11.66 12.99
N ILE A 557 -12.28 -12.72 12.20
CA ILE A 557 -13.29 -13.24 11.29
C ILE A 557 -13.44 -14.76 11.49
N THR A 558 -14.67 -15.24 11.62
CA THR A 558 -14.97 -16.68 11.60
C THR A 558 -16.06 -17.00 10.59
N THR A 559 -15.82 -18.00 9.74
CA THR A 559 -16.79 -18.49 8.77
C THR A 559 -17.17 -19.94 9.07
N PHE A 560 -18.46 -20.24 9.26
CA PHE A 560 -18.95 -21.62 9.43
C PHE A 560 -19.64 -22.17 8.18
N ARG A 561 -20.04 -21.29 7.27
CA ARG A 561 -20.66 -21.64 5.98
C ARG A 561 -19.86 -21.05 4.82
N SER A 562 -20.33 -21.36 3.60
CA SER A 562 -19.65 -20.99 2.38
C SER A 562 -19.62 -19.48 2.16
N VAL A 563 -18.43 -18.97 1.83
CA VAL A 563 -18.24 -17.64 1.23
C VAL A 563 -17.85 -17.84 -0.23
N SER A 564 -18.64 -17.33 -1.16
CA SER A 564 -18.43 -17.55 -2.59
C SER A 564 -18.52 -16.25 -3.39
N SER A 565 -17.49 -15.88 -4.15
CA SER A 565 -17.59 -14.68 -4.99
C SER A 565 -18.03 -14.96 -6.43
N GLY A 566 -18.06 -16.22 -6.89
CA GLY A 566 -18.50 -16.56 -8.25
C GLY A 566 -17.68 -15.91 -9.38
N GLY A 567 -16.44 -15.52 -9.11
CA GLY A 567 -15.48 -14.97 -10.07
C GLY A 567 -14.74 -13.73 -9.56
N GLY A 568 -15.30 -13.04 -8.55
CA GLY A 568 -14.71 -11.83 -7.97
C GLY A 568 -13.62 -12.10 -6.93
N THR A 569 -12.94 -11.05 -6.47
CA THR A 569 -11.96 -11.14 -5.39
C THR A 569 -12.64 -11.39 -4.04
N ILE A 570 -12.05 -12.23 -3.18
CA ILE A 570 -12.42 -12.38 -1.77
C ILE A 570 -11.25 -11.88 -0.93
N THR A 571 -11.49 -10.87 -0.10
CA THR A 571 -10.51 -10.32 0.85
C THR A 571 -11.03 -10.47 2.26
N MET A 572 -10.24 -11.09 3.15
CA MET A 572 -10.55 -11.20 4.57
C MET A 572 -9.38 -10.66 5.41
N ASN A 573 -9.63 -9.57 6.13
CA ASN A 573 -8.66 -8.93 7.02
C ASN A 573 -9.11 -9.13 8.47
N GLY A 574 -8.51 -10.10 9.15
CA GLY A 574 -8.88 -10.47 10.51
C GLY A 574 -7.80 -10.14 11.53
N SER A 575 -8.16 -9.54 12.66
CA SER A 575 -7.24 -9.33 13.78
C SER A 575 -7.86 -9.80 15.08
N SER A 576 -7.11 -10.55 15.87
CA SER A 576 -7.44 -10.90 17.25
C SER A 576 -6.49 -10.24 18.24
N SER A 577 -7.05 -9.63 19.30
CA SER A 577 -6.28 -9.11 20.43
C SER A 577 -6.20 -10.08 21.62
N GLY A 578 -6.78 -11.28 21.50
CA GLY A 578 -6.80 -12.27 22.56
C GLY A 578 -5.48 -13.04 22.70
N THR A 579 -5.43 -13.89 23.74
CA THR A 579 -4.25 -14.73 24.04
C THR A 579 -4.58 -16.22 24.20
N GLY A 580 -5.85 -16.61 24.01
CA GLY A 580 -6.33 -17.98 24.17
C GLY A 580 -6.32 -18.81 22.86
N THR A 581 -6.85 -20.02 22.91
CA THR A 581 -6.96 -20.94 21.75
C THR A 581 -7.86 -20.42 20.64
N PHE A 582 -8.71 -19.44 20.92
CA PHE A 582 -9.53 -18.76 19.91
C PHE A 582 -8.86 -17.50 19.36
N ALA A 583 -7.66 -17.12 19.81
CA ALA A 583 -6.99 -15.89 19.37
C ALA A 583 -6.47 -15.96 17.92
N ARG A 584 -7.39 -15.97 16.94
CA ARG A 584 -7.09 -16.10 15.51
C ARG A 584 -7.51 -14.87 14.72
N GLY A 585 -6.69 -14.44 13.75
CA GLY A 585 -7.09 -13.37 12.84
C GLY A 585 -8.28 -13.77 11.98
N VAL A 586 -8.08 -14.77 11.11
CA VAL A 586 -9.11 -15.33 10.22
C VAL A 586 -9.24 -16.84 10.49
N ALA A 587 -10.45 -17.31 10.74
CA ALA A 587 -10.75 -18.71 11.01
C ALA A 587 -11.84 -19.25 10.06
N LEU A 588 -11.43 -20.14 9.16
CA LEU A 588 -12.29 -20.71 8.13
C LEU A 588 -12.73 -22.12 8.53
N VAL A 589 -13.95 -22.24 9.04
CA VAL A 589 -14.61 -23.53 9.29
C VAL A 589 -15.46 -23.93 8.07
N GLY A 590 -16.03 -22.97 7.34
CA GLY A 590 -16.73 -23.17 6.07
C GLY A 590 -15.85 -22.88 4.86
N PRO A 591 -16.20 -23.41 3.67
CA PRO A 591 -15.38 -23.25 2.46
C PRO A 591 -15.41 -21.82 1.92
N VAL A 592 -14.29 -21.39 1.33
CA VAL A 592 -14.15 -20.09 0.65
C VAL A 592 -13.83 -20.34 -0.82
N ASN A 593 -14.67 -19.89 -1.74
CA ASN A 593 -14.53 -20.17 -3.16
C ASN A 593 -14.65 -18.92 -4.04
N SER A 594 -13.64 -18.65 -4.86
CA SER A 594 -13.67 -17.52 -5.80
C SER A 594 -13.98 -17.94 -7.25
N THR A 595 -13.89 -19.22 -7.61
CA THR A 595 -14.11 -19.79 -8.96
C THR A 595 -13.21 -19.24 -10.09
N GLY A 596 -12.32 -18.30 -9.80
CA GLY A 596 -11.35 -17.75 -10.75
C GLY A 596 -10.70 -16.42 -10.34
N GLY A 597 -11.21 -15.73 -9.33
CA GLY A 597 -10.60 -14.51 -8.78
C GLY A 597 -9.55 -14.79 -7.69
N LEU A 598 -9.03 -13.71 -7.11
CA LEU A 598 -8.07 -13.78 -6.00
C LEU A 598 -8.79 -14.07 -4.68
N ILE A 599 -8.22 -14.98 -3.86
CA ILE A 599 -8.55 -15.10 -2.44
C ILE A 599 -7.35 -14.57 -1.63
N SER A 600 -7.54 -13.44 -0.93
CA SER A 600 -6.52 -12.81 -0.11
C SER A 600 -6.95 -12.82 1.36
N LEU A 601 -6.20 -13.55 2.19
CA LEU A 601 -6.47 -13.72 3.62
C LEU A 601 -5.30 -13.13 4.41
N SER A 602 -5.58 -12.10 5.20
CA SER A 602 -4.61 -11.46 6.08
C SER A 602 -5.08 -11.55 7.52
N GLY A 603 -4.21 -12.07 8.40
CA GLY A 603 -4.61 -12.43 9.75
C GLY A 603 -3.53 -12.20 10.80
N THR A 604 -3.87 -11.54 11.91
CA THR A 604 -3.01 -11.43 13.11
C THR A 604 -3.71 -12.03 14.33
N GLY A 605 -3.02 -12.84 15.12
CA GLY A 605 -3.57 -13.43 16.34
C GLY A 605 -2.51 -14.23 17.10
N ALA A 606 -2.62 -14.28 18.43
CA ALA A 606 -1.63 -14.96 19.27
C ALA A 606 -1.61 -16.49 19.09
N ASN A 607 -2.71 -17.11 18.66
CA ASN A 607 -2.76 -18.53 18.32
C ASN A 607 -2.39 -18.78 16.86
N ALA A 608 -3.07 -18.11 15.93
CA ALA A 608 -2.78 -18.20 14.50
C ALA A 608 -3.22 -16.93 13.76
N GLY A 609 -2.52 -16.57 12.69
CA GLY A 609 -2.96 -15.46 11.84
C GLY A 609 -4.17 -15.87 11.01
N VAL A 610 -3.99 -16.88 10.16
CA VAL A 610 -5.03 -17.49 9.34
C VAL A 610 -5.12 -18.97 9.68
N SER A 611 -6.33 -19.49 9.86
CA SER A 611 -6.58 -20.91 10.07
C SER A 611 -7.66 -21.42 9.14
N ASN A 612 -7.43 -22.53 8.46
CA ASN A 612 -8.51 -23.28 7.82
C ASN A 612 -8.67 -24.66 8.46
N PHE A 613 -9.90 -24.97 8.89
CA PHE A 613 -10.25 -26.24 9.51
C PHE A 613 -10.62 -27.27 8.44
N PRO A 614 -10.74 -28.57 8.76
CA PRO A 614 -10.97 -29.63 7.75
C PRO A 614 -12.14 -29.44 6.77
N SER A 615 -13.14 -28.62 7.13
CA SER A 615 -14.28 -28.25 6.26
C SER A 615 -14.14 -26.88 5.56
N GLY A 616 -13.07 -26.14 5.84
CA GLY A 616 -12.78 -24.78 5.37
C GLY A 616 -11.87 -24.71 4.16
N THR A 617 -12.12 -25.52 3.12
CA THR A 617 -11.34 -25.49 1.86
C THR A 617 -11.26 -24.08 1.30
N ILE A 618 -10.04 -23.67 0.90
CA ILE A 618 -9.81 -22.42 0.16
C ILE A 618 -9.67 -22.82 -1.31
N ASP A 619 -10.56 -22.35 -2.18
CA ASP A 619 -10.57 -22.72 -3.60
C ASP A 619 -10.72 -21.49 -4.51
N ALA A 620 -9.60 -21.04 -5.07
CA ALA A 620 -9.59 -19.95 -6.05
C ALA A 620 -9.98 -20.39 -7.46
N GLY A 621 -10.25 -21.68 -7.71
CA GLY A 621 -10.52 -22.21 -9.05
C GLY A 621 -9.32 -22.00 -9.99
N THR A 622 -9.48 -21.12 -10.97
CA THR A 622 -8.40 -20.72 -11.89
C THR A 622 -7.54 -19.57 -11.38
N GLY A 623 -7.92 -18.93 -10.26
CA GLY A 623 -7.25 -17.76 -9.71
C GLY A 623 -6.12 -18.07 -8.72
N SER A 624 -5.78 -17.03 -7.95
CA SER A 624 -4.66 -17.01 -7.01
C SER A 624 -5.11 -17.03 -5.55
N VAL A 625 -4.22 -17.47 -4.66
CA VAL A 625 -4.39 -17.43 -3.21
C VAL A 625 -3.21 -16.70 -2.57
N GLU A 626 -3.51 -15.72 -1.73
CA GLU A 626 -2.55 -14.99 -0.90
C GLU A 626 -2.88 -15.17 0.57
N LEU A 627 -1.90 -15.64 1.36
CA LEU A 627 -2.00 -15.81 2.81
C LEU A 627 -0.93 -14.95 3.48
N LEU A 628 -1.35 -13.98 4.30
CA LEU A 628 -0.47 -13.13 5.09
C LEU A 628 -0.71 -13.36 6.59
N ALA A 629 0.18 -14.12 7.23
CA ALA A 629 0.05 -14.56 8.62
C ALA A 629 1.39 -15.03 9.22
N ASP A 630 1.66 -14.68 10.48
CA ASP A 630 2.88 -15.12 11.20
C ASP A 630 2.89 -16.60 11.60
N ASN A 631 1.70 -17.18 11.79
CA ASN A 631 1.51 -18.58 12.15
C ASN A 631 0.24 -19.10 11.46
N PRO A 632 0.29 -19.41 10.15
CA PRO A 632 -0.86 -20.00 9.46
C PRO A 632 -1.07 -21.45 9.96
N LEU A 633 -2.33 -21.84 10.15
CA LEU A 633 -2.72 -23.21 10.51
C LEU A 633 -3.52 -23.81 9.35
N ILE A 634 -2.92 -24.70 8.57
CA ILE A 634 -3.51 -25.16 7.31
C ILE A 634 -4.00 -26.61 7.39
N LEU A 635 -5.25 -26.83 7.80
CA LEU A 635 -5.82 -28.17 8.02
C LEU A 635 -6.81 -28.63 6.93
N ALA A 636 -7.00 -27.83 5.88
CA ALA A 636 -7.79 -28.20 4.71
C ALA A 636 -7.13 -27.76 3.39
N PRO A 637 -7.53 -28.35 2.25
CA PRO A 637 -6.91 -28.05 0.97
C PRO A 637 -6.97 -26.56 0.60
N VAL A 638 -5.85 -26.07 0.06
CA VAL A 638 -5.73 -24.77 -0.59
C VAL A 638 -5.54 -25.01 -2.08
N LEU A 639 -6.51 -24.60 -2.88
CA LEU A 639 -6.63 -24.88 -4.31
C LEU A 639 -6.66 -23.59 -5.12
N GLY A 640 -6.13 -23.66 -6.34
CA GLY A 640 -6.10 -22.57 -7.30
C GLY A 640 -5.35 -22.97 -8.57
N GLY A 641 -5.31 -22.08 -9.55
CA GLY A 641 -4.74 -22.33 -10.88
C GLY A 641 -3.55 -21.45 -11.24
N ASP A 642 -3.44 -20.28 -10.62
CA ASP A 642 -2.40 -19.30 -10.94
C ASP A 642 -1.30 -19.27 -9.86
N THR A 643 -1.34 -18.37 -8.89
CA THR A 643 -0.28 -18.25 -7.87
C THR A 643 -0.76 -18.57 -6.45
N LEU A 644 0.04 -19.30 -5.67
CA LEU A 644 -0.07 -19.39 -4.22
C LEU A 644 1.08 -18.61 -3.58
N SER A 645 0.78 -17.64 -2.74
CA SER A 645 1.77 -16.88 -1.96
C SER A 645 1.44 -16.96 -0.47
N ILE A 646 2.40 -17.43 0.33
CA ILE A 646 2.28 -17.48 1.79
C ILE A 646 3.42 -16.66 2.40
N GLN A 647 3.08 -15.66 3.21
CA GLN A 647 4.04 -14.71 3.78
C GLN A 647 3.76 -14.48 5.26
N ASN A 648 4.81 -14.30 6.05
CA ASN A 648 4.71 -13.81 7.42
C ASN A 648 4.28 -12.35 7.42
N PHE A 649 3.56 -11.93 8.45
CA PHE A 649 3.19 -10.54 8.67
C PHE A 649 4.41 -9.75 9.20
N ASP A 650 5.09 -10.28 10.22
CA ASP A 650 6.45 -9.89 10.64
C ASP A 650 7.47 -10.68 9.82
N SER A 651 8.09 -9.98 8.87
CA SER A 651 9.05 -10.58 7.95
C SER A 651 10.30 -11.12 8.67
N THR A 652 10.60 -10.68 9.90
CA THR A 652 11.78 -11.13 10.66
C THR A 652 11.59 -12.47 11.35
N LEU A 653 10.35 -12.96 11.47
CA LEU A 653 10.07 -14.24 12.11
C LEU A 653 10.68 -15.39 11.29
N PRO A 654 11.33 -16.37 11.96
CA PRO A 654 11.86 -17.54 11.28
C PRO A 654 10.73 -18.41 10.72
N ILE A 655 10.97 -19.04 9.58
CA ILE A 655 10.05 -19.98 8.93
C ILE A 655 10.62 -21.39 9.09
N THR A 656 9.87 -22.29 9.71
CA THR A 656 10.21 -23.72 9.74
C THR A 656 9.25 -24.49 8.83
N LEU A 657 9.80 -25.21 7.85
CA LEU A 657 9.05 -26.04 6.91
C LEU A 657 9.34 -27.51 7.13
N GLY A 658 8.33 -28.30 7.47
CA GLY A 658 8.47 -29.70 7.88
C GLY A 658 8.97 -29.85 9.33
N GLY A 659 8.82 -31.05 9.91
CA GLY A 659 9.14 -31.34 11.33
C GLY A 659 7.99 -31.99 12.10
N THR A 660 8.16 -32.14 13.43
CA THR A 660 7.15 -32.71 14.36
C THR A 660 6.30 -31.62 14.99
N ASP A 661 5.00 -31.84 15.23
CA ASP A 661 4.00 -30.90 15.77
C ASP A 661 4.35 -30.21 17.11
N ASP A 662 5.30 -29.28 17.12
CA ASP A 662 5.53 -28.36 18.24
C ASP A 662 4.70 -27.07 18.01
N PRO A 663 3.66 -26.82 18.83
CA PRO A 663 2.80 -25.65 18.69
C PRO A 663 3.50 -24.32 19.01
N ALA A 664 4.75 -24.34 19.51
CA ALA A 664 5.46 -23.13 19.92
C ALA A 664 6.22 -22.44 18.78
N ILE A 665 6.76 -23.16 17.78
CA ILE A 665 7.60 -22.59 16.71
C ILE A 665 7.62 -23.50 15.45
N ILE A 666 6.53 -23.60 14.68
CA ILE A 666 6.55 -24.23 13.35
C ILE A 666 5.59 -23.51 12.41
N PHE A 667 6.08 -23.08 11.23
CA PHE A 667 5.29 -22.29 10.28
C PHE A 667 4.38 -23.18 9.42
N LEU A 668 4.91 -24.26 8.84
CA LEU A 668 4.11 -25.29 8.15
C LEU A 668 4.73 -26.68 8.38
N ASN A 669 3.99 -27.61 8.97
CA ASN A 669 4.39 -29.01 9.13
C ASN A 669 4.15 -29.83 7.83
N GLN A 670 4.44 -31.14 7.86
CA GLN A 670 4.26 -32.01 6.69
C GLN A 670 2.80 -32.14 6.24
N ASP A 671 1.85 -32.21 7.18
CA ASP A 671 0.42 -32.37 6.88
C ASP A 671 -0.16 -31.08 6.27
N GLU A 672 0.29 -29.91 6.75
CA GLU A 672 -0.08 -28.59 6.25
C GLU A 672 0.50 -28.33 4.85
N LEU A 673 1.78 -28.69 4.64
CA LEU A 673 2.39 -28.66 3.30
C LEU A 673 1.65 -29.55 2.30
N ALA A 674 1.11 -30.69 2.75
CA ALA A 674 0.31 -31.58 1.91
C ALA A 674 -1.06 -31.00 1.52
N GLN A 675 -1.56 -29.99 2.26
CA GLN A 675 -2.79 -29.29 1.91
C GLN A 675 -2.60 -28.25 0.79
N LEU A 676 -1.36 -27.86 0.47
CA LEU A 676 -1.07 -26.92 -0.61
C LEU A 676 -1.23 -27.63 -1.96
N GLY A 677 -2.38 -27.44 -2.61
CA GLY A 677 -2.75 -28.15 -3.83
C GLY A 677 -1.73 -28.04 -4.97
N ASN A 678 -1.76 -29.00 -5.89
CA ASN A 678 -0.83 -29.08 -7.02
C ASN A 678 -1.30 -28.30 -8.27
N GLY A 679 -2.43 -27.59 -8.19
CA GLY A 679 -3.05 -26.90 -9.34
C GLY A 679 -2.40 -25.56 -9.70
N PHE A 680 -1.65 -24.95 -8.78
CA PHE A 680 -1.02 -23.65 -8.98
C PHE A 680 0.12 -23.70 -10.00
N ALA A 681 0.19 -22.70 -10.87
CA ALA A 681 1.32 -22.48 -11.78
C ALA A 681 2.61 -22.12 -11.02
N SER A 682 2.51 -21.41 -9.89
CA SER A 682 3.63 -21.14 -8.99
C SER A 682 3.20 -21.12 -7.53
N ARG A 683 4.07 -21.63 -6.64
CA ARG A 683 3.86 -21.60 -5.19
C ARG A 683 5.08 -20.99 -4.53
N THR A 684 4.87 -19.97 -3.71
CA THR A 684 5.92 -19.21 -3.04
C THR A 684 5.66 -19.08 -1.56
N ILE A 685 6.68 -19.34 -0.75
CA ILE A 685 6.69 -19.06 0.70
C ILE A 685 7.81 -18.05 1.00
N GLY A 686 7.48 -17.04 1.82
CA GLY A 686 8.41 -15.98 2.22
C GLY A 686 8.34 -14.74 1.34
N GLN A 687 9.01 -13.68 1.79
CA GLN A 687 9.06 -12.36 1.15
C GLN A 687 10.41 -12.12 0.44
N PRO A 688 10.45 -11.44 -0.72
CA PRO A 688 11.71 -11.08 -1.37
C PRO A 688 12.62 -10.20 -0.49
N GLY A 689 13.77 -10.74 -0.10
CA GLY A 689 14.86 -10.00 0.56
C GLY A 689 14.71 -9.74 2.06
N ASN A 690 13.59 -10.11 2.69
CA ASN A 690 13.31 -9.81 4.10
C ASN A 690 12.68 -10.98 4.88
N THR A 691 12.70 -12.21 4.37
CA THR A 691 12.27 -13.39 5.14
C THR A 691 13.27 -13.69 6.25
N GLY A 692 12.77 -13.96 7.46
CA GLY A 692 13.55 -14.49 8.56
C GLY A 692 14.23 -15.82 8.19
N ALA A 693 15.06 -16.34 9.09
CA ALA A 693 15.77 -17.59 8.82
C ALA A 693 14.79 -18.72 8.48
N ILE A 694 15.05 -19.44 7.40
CA ILE A 694 14.25 -20.58 6.97
C ILE A 694 14.94 -21.86 7.45
N THR A 695 14.23 -22.74 8.14
CA THR A 695 14.73 -24.06 8.56
C THR A 695 13.92 -25.14 7.88
N LEU A 696 14.59 -26.08 7.21
CA LEU A 696 13.95 -27.20 6.53
C LEU A 696 14.02 -28.46 7.40
N GLY A 697 12.87 -29.01 7.77
CA GLY A 697 12.74 -30.37 8.27
C GLY A 697 12.62 -31.38 7.12
N SER A 698 12.38 -32.65 7.46
CA SER A 698 12.08 -33.69 6.47
C SER A 698 10.63 -33.60 6.01
N PHE A 699 10.40 -33.47 4.70
CA PHE A 699 9.07 -33.51 4.07
C PHE A 699 9.19 -33.94 2.59
N THR A 700 8.05 -34.19 1.95
CA THR A 700 7.97 -34.50 0.51
C THR A 700 7.02 -33.52 -0.17
N LEU A 701 7.46 -32.97 -1.29
CA LEU A 701 6.69 -32.10 -2.18
C LEU A 701 6.08 -32.92 -3.31
N ASN A 702 4.81 -32.62 -3.61
CA ASN A 702 4.09 -33.21 -4.73
C ASN A 702 4.13 -32.37 -6.01
N SER A 703 4.66 -31.14 -5.93
CA SER A 703 4.83 -30.20 -7.03
C SER A 703 5.91 -29.16 -6.67
N PRO A 704 6.41 -28.35 -7.61
CA PRO A 704 7.46 -27.37 -7.32
C PRO A 704 7.04 -26.36 -6.23
N LEU A 705 8.00 -25.91 -5.44
CA LEU A 705 7.83 -24.88 -4.41
C LEU A 705 9.01 -23.92 -4.47
N THR A 706 8.73 -22.61 -4.40
CA THR A 706 9.76 -21.57 -4.32
C THR A 706 9.78 -20.98 -2.92
N LEU A 707 10.97 -20.86 -2.34
CA LEU A 707 11.23 -20.13 -1.11
C LEU A 707 11.93 -18.83 -1.47
N SER A 708 11.53 -17.74 -0.81
CA SER A 708 12.06 -16.42 -1.11
C SER A 708 12.86 -15.85 0.05
N GLY A 709 14.14 -15.57 -0.18
CA GLY A 709 15.02 -14.82 0.72
C GLY A 709 15.56 -15.58 1.94
N GLY A 710 16.56 -14.99 2.60
CA GLY A 710 16.97 -15.32 3.96
C GLY A 710 18.20 -16.23 4.10
N VAL A 711 18.52 -16.52 5.37
CA VAL A 711 19.44 -17.57 5.81
C VAL A 711 18.68 -18.89 5.81
N LEU A 712 19.19 -19.93 5.16
CA LEU A 712 18.55 -21.24 5.12
C LEU A 712 19.37 -22.27 5.89
N THR A 713 18.74 -22.98 6.82
CA THR A 713 19.26 -24.21 7.41
C THR A 713 18.63 -25.41 6.69
N GLY A 714 19.47 -26.21 6.04
CA GLY A 714 19.10 -27.41 5.33
C GLY A 714 18.63 -28.54 6.26
N PRO A 715 17.96 -29.57 5.70
CA PRO A 715 17.48 -30.70 6.47
C PRO A 715 18.61 -31.65 6.87
N ASN A 716 18.39 -32.44 7.92
CA ASN A 716 19.29 -33.54 8.34
C ASN A 716 19.17 -34.77 7.41
N GLN A 717 19.37 -34.56 6.10
CA GLN A 717 19.43 -35.61 5.07
C GLN A 717 20.35 -35.18 3.92
N ASN A 718 20.88 -36.14 3.15
CA ASN A 718 21.79 -35.82 2.04
C ASN A 718 21.12 -34.83 1.08
N THR A 719 21.77 -33.67 0.88
CA THR A 719 21.18 -32.56 0.14
C THR A 719 22.19 -32.03 -0.89
N THR A 720 21.73 -31.88 -2.13
CA THR A 720 22.48 -31.22 -3.20
C THR A 720 21.92 -29.83 -3.42
N TRP A 721 22.80 -28.83 -3.35
CA TRP A 721 22.53 -27.42 -3.54
C TRP A 721 23.04 -27.02 -4.91
N GLN A 722 22.17 -27.09 -5.93
CA GLN A 722 22.56 -26.73 -7.29
C GLN A 722 22.32 -25.24 -7.53
N ILE A 723 23.35 -24.52 -7.95
CA ILE A 723 23.19 -23.12 -8.39
C ILE A 723 22.70 -23.10 -9.84
N ASP A 724 21.63 -22.35 -10.08
CA ASP A 724 21.10 -22.08 -11.41
C ASP A 724 21.76 -20.83 -12.01
N THR A 725 21.65 -20.67 -13.32
CA THR A 725 22.23 -19.56 -14.10
C THR A 725 21.79 -18.16 -13.66
N ASP A 726 20.65 -18.06 -12.97
CA ASP A 726 20.12 -16.82 -12.41
C ASP A 726 20.49 -16.59 -10.93
N GLY A 727 21.34 -17.44 -10.36
CA GLY A 727 21.79 -17.37 -8.96
C GLY A 727 20.79 -17.92 -7.95
N SER A 728 19.64 -18.45 -8.39
CA SER A 728 18.76 -19.23 -7.52
C SER A 728 19.36 -20.61 -7.23
N LEU A 729 18.93 -21.24 -6.13
CA LEU A 729 19.35 -22.59 -5.77
C LEU A 729 18.21 -23.57 -5.98
N VAL A 730 18.49 -24.72 -6.58
CA VAL A 730 17.56 -25.83 -6.75
C VAL A 730 18.02 -27.00 -5.90
N LEU A 731 17.15 -27.48 -5.01
CA LEU A 731 17.43 -28.57 -4.10
C LEU A 731 16.73 -29.85 -4.59
N GLY A 732 17.51 -30.94 -4.61
CA GLY A 732 17.00 -32.30 -4.78
C GLY A 732 16.57 -32.93 -3.45
N GLY A 733 15.91 -34.10 -3.50
CA GLY A 733 15.59 -34.91 -2.31
C GLY A 733 14.20 -34.69 -1.71
N PHE A 734 13.42 -33.74 -2.22
CA PHE A 734 12.06 -33.46 -1.74
C PHE A 734 10.96 -34.02 -2.67
N GLY A 735 11.27 -34.95 -3.58
CA GLY A 735 10.30 -35.52 -4.54
C GLY A 735 10.04 -34.62 -5.76
N ALA A 736 9.67 -33.35 -5.54
CA ALA A 736 9.59 -32.30 -6.55
C ALA A 736 10.63 -31.19 -6.28
N PRO A 737 10.99 -30.36 -7.29
CA PRO A 737 11.99 -29.31 -7.12
C PRO A 737 11.61 -28.28 -6.06
N LEU A 738 12.51 -28.06 -5.10
CA LEU A 738 12.45 -26.95 -4.16
C LEU A 738 13.46 -25.90 -4.63
N ARG A 739 12.98 -24.70 -4.97
CA ARG A 739 13.80 -23.60 -5.47
C ARG A 739 13.90 -22.49 -4.44
N LEU A 740 15.07 -21.89 -4.31
CA LEU A 740 15.33 -20.79 -3.39
C LEU A 740 15.83 -19.58 -4.18
N THR A 741 15.15 -18.46 -4.04
CA THR A 741 15.51 -17.20 -4.72
C THR A 741 16.09 -16.20 -3.73
N ASN A 742 17.18 -15.53 -4.12
CA ASN A 742 17.90 -14.54 -3.30
C ASN A 742 18.40 -15.06 -1.93
N PRO A 743 19.04 -16.25 -1.82
CA PRO A 743 19.65 -16.66 -0.57
C PRO A 743 20.86 -15.80 -0.22
N THR A 744 21.03 -15.53 1.08
CA THR A 744 22.24 -14.86 1.59
C THR A 744 23.24 -15.86 2.19
N GLU A 745 22.72 -16.91 2.83
CA GLU A 745 23.53 -17.92 3.54
C GLU A 745 22.80 -19.27 3.56
N ILE A 746 23.55 -20.35 3.37
CA ILE A 746 23.09 -21.74 3.44
C ILE A 746 23.90 -22.48 4.50
N ILE A 747 23.23 -23.13 5.43
CA ILE A 747 23.82 -23.97 6.46
C ILE A 747 23.37 -25.41 6.19
N GLY A 748 24.29 -26.31 5.85
CA GLY A 748 23.99 -27.73 5.66
C GLY A 748 23.50 -28.41 6.95
N GLY A 749 22.77 -29.52 6.84
CA GLY A 749 22.31 -30.29 8.01
C GLY A 749 23.43 -31.08 8.68
N ASP A 750 23.32 -31.33 9.99
CA ASP A 750 24.42 -31.81 10.86
C ASP A 750 24.89 -33.26 10.58
N ASP A 751 23.99 -34.15 10.14
CA ASP A 751 24.25 -35.61 10.02
C ASP A 751 24.29 -36.12 8.56
N ALA A 752 24.37 -35.21 7.59
CA ALA A 752 24.17 -35.50 6.18
C ALA A 752 25.30 -35.04 5.27
N ILE A 753 25.42 -35.66 4.10
CA ILE A 753 26.29 -35.17 3.03
C ILE A 753 25.62 -33.95 2.38
N ASN A 754 26.24 -32.79 2.57
CA ASN A 754 25.81 -31.53 1.95
C ASN A 754 26.73 -31.24 0.76
N THR A 755 26.20 -31.33 -0.46
CA THR A 755 26.96 -31.11 -1.70
C THR A 755 26.55 -29.79 -2.33
N VAL A 756 27.48 -28.88 -2.57
CA VAL A 756 27.27 -27.71 -3.44
C VAL A 756 27.62 -28.14 -4.87
N LEU A 757 26.70 -27.93 -5.80
CA LEU A 757 26.89 -28.21 -7.23
C LEU A 757 26.94 -26.88 -7.99
N GLY A 758 28.04 -26.67 -8.70
CA GLY A 758 28.27 -25.55 -9.58
C GLY A 758 27.29 -25.51 -10.76
N SER A 759 27.37 -24.41 -11.50
CA SER A 759 26.62 -24.19 -12.71
C SER A 759 27.19 -25.00 -13.89
N SER A 760 26.73 -24.72 -15.11
CA SER A 760 27.35 -25.22 -16.34
C SER A 760 28.40 -24.27 -16.93
N GLY A 761 28.71 -23.18 -16.22
CA GLY A 761 29.74 -22.21 -16.56
C GLY A 761 30.97 -22.41 -15.68
N ASN A 762 31.90 -21.45 -15.72
CA ASN A 762 33.06 -21.48 -14.82
C ASN A 762 32.63 -21.02 -13.42
N ASP A 763 32.82 -21.89 -12.44
CA ASP A 763 32.51 -21.63 -11.05
C ASP A 763 33.76 -21.37 -10.22
N THR A 764 33.64 -20.53 -9.19
CA THR A 764 34.74 -20.25 -8.26
C THR A 764 34.24 -20.42 -6.83
N PHE A 765 34.64 -21.53 -6.21
CA PHE A 765 34.33 -21.82 -4.81
C PHE A 765 35.49 -21.35 -3.93
N THR A 766 35.24 -20.39 -3.06
CA THR A 766 36.27 -19.81 -2.17
C THR A 766 36.08 -20.32 -0.75
N LEU A 767 37.06 -21.02 -0.20
CA LEU A 767 37.06 -21.49 1.18
C LEU A 767 37.13 -20.31 2.15
N THR A 768 36.36 -20.38 3.23
CA THR A 768 36.42 -19.39 4.32
C THR A 768 36.72 -20.03 5.68
N GLY A 769 36.68 -21.37 5.75
CA GLY A 769 36.99 -22.15 6.93
C GLY A 769 36.74 -23.65 6.67
N PRO A 770 36.92 -24.51 7.68
CA PRO A 770 36.58 -25.93 7.56
C PRO A 770 35.09 -26.10 7.24
N SER A 771 34.77 -26.82 6.17
CA SER A 771 33.39 -27.05 5.70
C SER A 771 32.60 -25.78 5.32
N ASP A 772 33.26 -24.63 5.20
CA ASP A 772 32.63 -23.34 4.90
C ASP A 772 33.25 -22.72 3.64
N GLY A 773 32.43 -22.11 2.79
CA GLY A 773 32.91 -21.41 1.59
C GLY A 773 31.86 -20.53 0.92
N VAL A 774 32.27 -19.86 -0.15
CA VAL A 774 31.46 -18.92 -0.91
C VAL A 774 31.44 -19.33 -2.38
N LEU A 775 30.26 -19.34 -2.99
CA LEU A 775 30.07 -19.48 -4.42
C LEU A 775 29.14 -18.37 -4.92
N GLY A 776 29.63 -17.54 -5.85
CA GLY A 776 28.92 -16.33 -6.25
C GLY A 776 28.75 -15.35 -5.08
N SER A 777 27.50 -15.02 -4.73
CA SER A 777 27.15 -14.14 -3.60
C SER A 777 26.63 -14.90 -2.37
N VAL A 778 26.65 -16.23 -2.38
CA VAL A 778 26.01 -17.07 -1.35
C VAL A 778 27.09 -17.64 -0.43
N PHE A 779 26.91 -17.44 0.88
CA PHE A 779 27.75 -18.07 1.90
C PHE A 779 27.25 -19.48 2.20
N PHE A 780 28.14 -20.45 2.26
CA PHE A 780 27.82 -21.84 2.57
C PHE A 780 28.57 -22.28 3.84
N ARG A 781 27.86 -22.95 4.74
CA ARG A 781 28.40 -23.53 5.97
C ARG A 781 28.04 -24.99 6.09
N ASN A 782 28.86 -25.75 6.82
CA ASN A 782 28.62 -27.17 7.07
C ASN A 782 28.44 -27.98 5.76
N ILE A 783 29.26 -27.68 4.76
CA ILE A 783 29.31 -28.37 3.47
C ILE A 783 30.35 -29.49 3.51
N SER A 784 29.99 -30.64 2.92
CA SER A 784 30.85 -31.83 2.86
C SER A 784 31.50 -32.01 1.47
N ALA A 785 30.86 -31.49 0.43
CA ALA A 785 31.32 -31.67 -0.95
C ALA A 785 31.06 -30.44 -1.83
N PHE A 786 31.95 -30.20 -2.78
CA PHE A 786 31.80 -29.26 -3.88
C PHE A 786 32.00 -30.00 -5.21
N ASP A 787 31.03 -29.90 -6.11
CA ASP A 787 31.14 -30.39 -7.48
C ASP A 787 31.13 -29.18 -8.41
N GLY A 788 32.23 -28.93 -9.12
CA GLY A 788 32.33 -27.79 -10.03
C GLY A 788 31.35 -27.87 -11.20
N GLY A 789 30.94 -29.09 -11.57
CA GLY A 789 30.02 -29.32 -12.67
C GLY A 789 30.74 -29.32 -14.01
N ALA A 790 30.32 -28.45 -14.92
CA ALA A 790 30.92 -28.33 -16.25
C ALA A 790 31.42 -26.92 -16.44
N GLY A 791 32.66 -26.75 -16.85
CA GLY A 791 33.28 -25.44 -16.94
C GLY A 791 34.78 -25.56 -16.76
N LEU A 792 35.43 -24.43 -16.51
CA LEU A 792 36.74 -24.39 -15.88
C LEU A 792 36.53 -23.93 -14.45
N ASP A 793 36.47 -24.89 -13.53
CA ASP A 793 36.04 -24.62 -12.16
C ASP A 793 37.24 -24.46 -11.24
N THR A 794 37.19 -23.44 -10.38
CA THR A 794 38.30 -23.05 -9.51
C THR A 794 37.93 -23.22 -8.05
N LEU A 795 38.76 -23.96 -7.29
CA LEU A 795 38.74 -23.95 -5.84
C LEU A 795 39.80 -22.97 -5.33
N VAL A 796 39.39 -22.03 -4.47
CA VAL A 796 40.27 -21.02 -3.87
C VAL A 796 40.41 -21.26 -2.38
N GLY A 797 41.64 -21.35 -1.88
CA GLY A 797 42.00 -21.48 -0.47
C GLY A 797 41.87 -20.19 0.33
N THR A 798 42.22 -20.27 1.61
CA THR A 798 42.20 -19.14 2.53
C THR A 798 43.56 -18.44 2.58
N SER A 799 43.82 -17.62 3.60
CA SER A 799 45.15 -17.04 3.85
C SER A 799 45.96 -17.82 4.89
N ALA A 800 45.44 -18.96 5.36
CA ALA A 800 46.08 -19.83 6.33
C ALA A 800 46.73 -21.03 5.63
N ASP A 801 47.61 -21.73 6.34
CA ASP A 801 48.26 -22.93 5.80
C ASP A 801 47.21 -24.03 5.52
N GLU A 802 47.02 -24.40 4.26
CA GLU A 802 46.12 -25.48 3.87
C GLU A 802 46.82 -26.71 3.28
N THR A 803 46.19 -27.87 3.48
CA THR A 803 46.59 -29.12 2.83
C THR A 803 45.51 -29.60 1.87
N TYR A 804 45.90 -29.78 0.62
CA TYR A 804 45.08 -30.29 -0.48
C TYR A 804 45.50 -31.72 -0.77
N THR A 805 44.59 -32.69 -0.72
CA THR A 805 44.89 -34.07 -1.12
C THR A 805 44.21 -34.37 -2.45
N ILE A 806 44.98 -34.57 -3.51
CA ILE A 806 44.49 -34.86 -4.85
C ILE A 806 44.42 -36.37 -5.05
N THR A 807 43.21 -36.87 -5.26
CA THR A 807 42.90 -38.31 -5.35
C THR A 807 42.54 -38.76 -6.76
N GLY A 808 42.25 -37.82 -7.66
CA GLY A 808 41.99 -38.05 -9.08
C GLY A 808 42.42 -36.84 -9.92
N SER A 809 42.17 -36.87 -11.22
CA SER A 809 42.63 -35.82 -12.14
C SER A 809 42.03 -34.44 -11.88
N THR A 810 40.77 -34.39 -11.45
CA THR A 810 40.00 -33.16 -11.18
C THR A 810 39.27 -33.26 -9.84
N SER A 811 39.83 -34.03 -8.90
CA SER A 811 39.17 -34.36 -7.64
C SER A 811 40.13 -34.53 -6.47
N GLY A 812 39.67 -34.19 -5.27
CA GLY A 812 40.46 -34.25 -4.06
C GLY A 812 39.69 -33.84 -2.81
N THR A 813 40.43 -33.45 -1.78
CA THR A 813 39.87 -32.91 -0.53
C THR A 813 40.68 -31.71 -0.05
N ALA A 814 40.01 -30.67 0.45
CA ALA A 814 40.60 -29.48 1.06
C ALA A 814 39.69 -28.97 2.20
N ALA A 815 40.25 -28.55 3.32
CA ALA A 815 39.49 -27.96 4.46
C ALA A 815 38.21 -28.75 4.85
N ALA A 816 38.30 -30.08 4.93
CA ALA A 816 37.16 -31.00 5.20
C ALA A 816 36.05 -31.04 4.13
N ILE A 817 36.25 -30.40 2.97
CA ILE A 817 35.39 -30.46 1.79
C ILE A 817 36.02 -31.41 0.77
N SER A 818 35.25 -32.37 0.28
CA SER A 818 35.60 -33.16 -0.91
C SER A 818 35.27 -32.36 -2.17
N PHE A 819 36.12 -32.39 -3.19
CA PHE A 819 35.83 -31.73 -4.46
C PHE A 819 35.99 -32.67 -5.65
N ILE A 820 35.14 -32.49 -6.66
CA ILE A 820 35.17 -33.19 -7.95
C ILE A 820 34.87 -32.19 -9.08
N ASN A 821 35.30 -32.52 -10.31
CA ASN A 821 35.15 -31.63 -11.48
C ASN A 821 35.66 -30.22 -11.19
N VAL A 822 36.85 -30.13 -10.60
CA VAL A 822 37.58 -28.87 -10.41
C VAL A 822 38.82 -28.96 -11.27
N GLU A 823 39.07 -27.97 -12.12
CA GLU A 823 40.19 -27.94 -13.06
C GLU A 823 41.31 -26.98 -12.60
N ALA A 824 41.01 -26.06 -11.68
CA ALA A 824 41.97 -25.10 -11.16
C ALA A 824 41.96 -25.06 -9.63
N LEU A 825 43.15 -24.98 -9.05
CA LEU A 825 43.36 -24.84 -7.62
C LEU A 825 44.20 -23.60 -7.33
N ALA A 826 43.61 -22.61 -6.68
CA ALA A 826 44.31 -21.49 -6.10
C ALA A 826 44.48 -21.74 -4.60
N THR A 827 45.68 -22.08 -4.14
CA THR A 827 45.86 -22.52 -2.75
C THR A 827 45.68 -21.41 -1.72
N GLY A 828 45.70 -20.15 -2.17
CA GLY A 828 45.54 -19.00 -1.30
C GLY A 828 46.87 -18.49 -0.76
N GLY A 829 46.83 -17.77 0.37
CA GLY A 829 48.04 -17.32 1.07
C GLY A 829 48.43 -18.27 2.20
N GLY A 830 49.65 -18.17 2.70
CA GLY A 830 50.17 -19.11 3.71
C GLY A 830 51.12 -20.14 3.11
N GLN A 831 51.52 -21.14 3.90
CA GLN A 831 52.36 -22.24 3.46
C GLN A 831 51.50 -23.44 3.10
N ASP A 832 51.12 -23.49 1.82
CA ASP A 832 50.20 -24.50 1.33
C ASP A 832 50.91 -25.76 0.85
N ARG A 833 50.19 -26.88 0.97
CA ARG A 833 50.70 -28.21 0.66
C ARG A 833 49.72 -28.99 -0.21
N VAL A 834 50.22 -29.56 -1.30
CA VAL A 834 49.48 -30.39 -2.25
C VAL A 834 50.01 -31.83 -2.24
N ASP A 835 49.23 -32.66 -1.56
CA ASP A 835 49.10 -34.12 -1.50
C ASP A 835 48.77 -34.86 -2.81
N LEU A 836 49.70 -35.19 -3.71
CA LEU A 836 49.38 -36.05 -4.87
C LEU A 836 49.37 -37.54 -4.49
N ALA A 837 48.24 -38.23 -4.65
CA ALA A 837 48.16 -39.67 -4.54
C ALA A 837 49.09 -40.37 -5.56
N SER A 838 49.70 -41.49 -5.16
CA SER A 838 50.71 -42.18 -5.98
C SER A 838 50.14 -42.59 -7.35
N GLY A 839 50.82 -42.17 -8.42
CA GLY A 839 50.43 -42.48 -9.80
C GLY A 839 49.38 -41.54 -10.42
N ILE A 840 48.90 -40.53 -9.68
CA ILE A 840 47.99 -39.51 -10.21
C ILE A 840 48.81 -38.33 -10.76
N PRO A 841 48.68 -37.98 -12.05
CA PRO A 841 49.29 -36.77 -12.59
C PRO A 841 48.56 -35.52 -12.10
N LEU A 842 49.28 -34.42 -11.94
CA LEU A 842 48.67 -33.11 -11.68
C LEU A 842 48.09 -32.57 -13.00
N ASN A 843 46.76 -32.61 -13.09
CA ASN A 843 45.96 -32.04 -14.18
C ASN A 843 45.18 -30.79 -13.76
N LEU A 844 45.51 -30.25 -12.59
CA LEU A 844 44.91 -29.04 -12.04
C LEU A 844 45.85 -27.88 -12.30
N ASP A 845 45.34 -26.78 -12.87
CA ASP A 845 46.11 -25.54 -12.90
C ASP A 845 46.32 -25.08 -11.46
N LEU A 846 47.57 -25.10 -11.00
CA LEU A 846 47.93 -24.87 -9.60
C LEU A 846 48.53 -23.48 -9.46
N THR A 847 47.88 -22.63 -8.66
CA THR A 847 48.35 -21.27 -8.35
C THR A 847 48.54 -21.14 -6.84
N GLY A 848 49.76 -20.82 -6.40
CA GLY A 848 50.09 -20.52 -5.02
C GLY A 848 49.99 -19.02 -4.71
N GLY A 849 50.00 -18.66 -3.42
CA GLY A 849 50.15 -17.28 -2.95
C GLY A 849 51.58 -16.95 -2.53
N ASP A 850 51.73 -15.92 -1.70
CA ASP A 850 53.04 -15.34 -1.34
C ASP A 850 53.91 -16.26 -0.45
N GLY A 851 53.33 -17.29 0.17
CA GLY A 851 54.07 -18.25 0.99
C GLY A 851 54.64 -19.41 0.18
N THR A 852 55.12 -20.45 0.88
CA THR A 852 55.73 -21.62 0.22
C THR A 852 54.64 -22.58 -0.26
N LEU A 853 54.56 -22.82 -1.56
CA LEU A 853 53.75 -23.88 -2.14
C LEU A 853 54.55 -25.19 -2.19
N THR A 854 54.10 -26.22 -1.48
CA THR A 854 54.74 -27.54 -1.47
C THR A 854 53.90 -28.56 -2.23
N LEU A 855 54.37 -29.03 -3.38
CA LEU A 855 53.79 -30.15 -4.12
C LEU A 855 54.56 -31.44 -3.82
N GLN A 856 53.88 -32.49 -3.38
CA GLN A 856 54.57 -33.74 -3.04
C GLN A 856 53.78 -35.01 -3.33
N SER A 857 54.50 -36.11 -3.53
CA SER A 857 53.94 -37.47 -3.69
C SER A 857 54.87 -38.53 -3.10
N ALA A 858 54.30 -39.65 -2.62
CA ALA A 858 55.09 -40.83 -2.27
C ALA A 858 55.70 -41.54 -3.50
N GLY A 859 55.11 -41.33 -4.68
CA GLY A 859 55.59 -41.83 -5.97
C GLY A 859 56.34 -40.76 -6.78
N GLY A 860 56.30 -40.88 -8.10
CA GLY A 860 56.71 -39.81 -9.01
C GLY A 860 55.63 -38.71 -9.13
N ILE A 861 56.02 -37.55 -9.61
CA ILE A 861 55.15 -36.40 -9.89
C ILE A 861 55.20 -36.13 -11.39
N THR A 862 54.03 -36.10 -12.03
CA THR A 862 53.90 -35.63 -13.42
C THR A 862 53.07 -34.36 -13.45
N LEU A 863 53.62 -33.29 -14.04
CA LEU A 863 53.00 -31.98 -14.18
C LEU A 863 52.46 -31.84 -15.61
N ASN A 864 51.13 -31.82 -15.76
CA ASN A 864 50.49 -31.67 -17.08
C ASN A 864 49.96 -30.25 -17.30
N THR A 865 49.80 -29.49 -16.24
CA THR A 865 49.20 -28.16 -16.16
C THR A 865 50.16 -27.14 -15.57
N ASP A 866 49.75 -25.88 -15.56
CA ASP A 866 50.57 -24.80 -15.01
C ASP A 866 50.72 -24.97 -13.49
N VAL A 867 51.95 -24.73 -12.99
CA VAL A 867 52.26 -24.63 -11.57
C VAL A 867 52.93 -23.29 -11.34
N THR A 868 52.20 -22.33 -10.79
CA THR A 868 52.68 -20.96 -10.62
C THR A 868 52.57 -20.49 -9.18
N THR A 869 53.55 -19.76 -8.68
CA THR A 869 53.47 -19.13 -7.36
C THR A 869 54.31 -17.85 -7.29
N PRO A 870 53.83 -16.76 -6.67
CA PRO A 870 54.65 -15.60 -6.37
C PRO A 870 55.61 -15.86 -5.19
N GLY A 871 55.35 -16.88 -4.36
CA GLY A 871 56.21 -17.29 -3.26
C GLY A 871 57.27 -18.33 -3.66
N ASN A 872 57.71 -19.12 -2.67
CA ASN A 872 58.63 -20.24 -2.90
C ASN A 872 57.87 -21.47 -3.41
N LEU A 873 58.55 -22.32 -4.17
CA LEU A 873 58.00 -23.58 -4.68
C LEU A 873 58.85 -24.75 -4.20
N VAL A 874 58.22 -25.77 -3.61
CA VAL A 874 58.88 -27.03 -3.26
C VAL A 874 58.20 -28.15 -4.02
N ILE A 875 58.94 -28.95 -4.80
CA ILE A 875 58.42 -30.15 -5.48
C ILE A 875 59.21 -31.37 -5.01
N ALA A 876 58.54 -32.29 -4.32
CA ALA A 876 59.16 -33.46 -3.70
C ALA A 876 58.49 -34.78 -4.12
N ALA A 877 59.17 -35.55 -4.97
CA ALA A 877 58.79 -36.91 -5.35
C ALA A 877 59.50 -37.94 -4.47
N GLY A 878 58.75 -38.90 -3.92
CA GLY A 878 59.26 -39.90 -3.00
C GLY A 878 60.13 -40.95 -3.68
N SER A 879 59.53 -41.87 -4.45
CA SER A 879 60.22 -43.02 -5.06
C SER A 879 60.37 -42.94 -6.59
N GLY A 880 59.97 -41.84 -7.22
CA GLY A 880 59.93 -41.69 -8.68
C GLY A 880 60.50 -40.37 -9.20
N ASP A 881 60.20 -40.09 -10.47
CA ASP A 881 60.67 -38.91 -11.20
C ASP A 881 59.78 -37.68 -10.96
N ILE A 882 60.31 -36.47 -11.15
CA ILE A 882 59.53 -35.25 -11.39
C ILE A 882 59.56 -35.00 -12.90
N VAL A 883 58.42 -35.05 -13.58
CA VAL A 883 58.32 -34.92 -15.04
C VAL A 883 57.32 -33.84 -15.42
N GLN A 884 57.75 -32.87 -16.22
CA GLN A 884 56.87 -31.90 -16.87
C GLN A 884 56.46 -32.44 -18.24
N SER A 885 55.16 -32.70 -18.43
CA SER A 885 54.60 -33.16 -19.71
C SER A 885 53.72 -32.08 -20.39
N GLY A 886 53.29 -31.07 -19.63
CA GLY A 886 52.55 -29.91 -20.10
C GLY A 886 52.68 -28.74 -19.11
N GLY A 887 52.10 -27.59 -19.48
CA GLY A 887 52.12 -26.37 -18.67
C GLY A 887 53.51 -25.76 -18.43
N ARG A 888 53.54 -24.69 -17.65
CA ARG A 888 54.72 -23.96 -17.19
C ARG A 888 54.86 -24.09 -15.68
N VAL A 889 56.10 -24.28 -15.22
CA VAL A 889 56.45 -24.13 -13.80
C VAL A 889 57.07 -22.75 -13.61
N ALA A 890 56.47 -21.91 -12.75
CA ALA A 890 56.94 -20.56 -12.49
C ALA A 890 56.92 -20.24 -10.99
N ALA A 891 58.03 -19.75 -10.46
CA ALA A 891 58.13 -19.33 -9.06
C ALA A 891 58.96 -18.06 -8.96
N ALA A 892 58.35 -16.99 -8.43
CA ALA A 892 59.10 -15.75 -8.21
C ALA A 892 60.07 -15.86 -7.01
N GLY A 893 59.74 -16.70 -6.02
CA GLY A 893 60.64 -17.11 -4.94
C GLY A 893 61.49 -18.33 -5.30
N ALA A 894 62.20 -18.88 -4.31
CA ALA A 894 63.11 -20.00 -4.50
C ALA A 894 62.35 -21.29 -4.83
N THR A 895 62.91 -22.09 -5.75
CA THR A 895 62.41 -23.41 -6.12
C THR A 895 63.29 -24.49 -5.54
N VAL A 896 62.73 -25.40 -4.75
CA VAL A 896 63.42 -26.58 -4.21
C VAL A 896 62.86 -27.84 -4.83
N LEU A 897 63.71 -28.65 -5.44
CA LEU A 897 63.35 -29.88 -6.12
C LEU A 897 63.97 -31.08 -5.40
N GLY A 898 63.23 -32.17 -5.29
CA GLY A 898 63.72 -33.42 -4.71
C GLY A 898 63.04 -34.63 -5.32
N ALA A 899 63.82 -35.56 -5.85
CA ALA A 899 63.34 -36.83 -6.37
C ALA A 899 64.38 -37.93 -6.07
N THR A 900 63.96 -39.16 -5.82
CA THR A 900 64.92 -40.28 -5.88
C THR A 900 65.29 -40.62 -7.31
N GLY A 901 64.39 -40.37 -8.26
CA GLY A 901 64.62 -40.55 -9.69
C GLY A 901 65.11 -39.28 -10.37
N ASN A 902 64.74 -39.12 -11.65
CA ASN A 902 65.10 -38.00 -12.50
C ASN A 902 64.16 -36.80 -12.30
N ILE A 903 64.70 -35.60 -12.50
CA ILE A 903 63.94 -34.35 -12.58
C ILE A 903 64.01 -33.87 -14.03
N SER A 904 62.88 -33.74 -14.70
CA SER A 904 62.77 -33.27 -16.08
C SER A 904 61.74 -32.14 -16.17
N LEU A 905 62.22 -30.91 -16.05
CA LEU A 905 61.46 -29.67 -16.19
C LEU A 905 61.93 -28.93 -17.44
N GLY A 906 61.69 -29.57 -18.59
CA GLY A 906 62.18 -29.12 -19.90
C GLY A 906 61.31 -28.10 -20.62
N GLY A 907 60.16 -27.72 -20.06
CA GLY A 907 59.24 -26.74 -20.63
C GLY A 907 59.75 -25.29 -20.56
N ASN A 908 58.90 -24.33 -20.91
CA ASN A 908 59.23 -22.90 -20.87
C ASN A 908 59.08 -22.32 -19.45
N ASN A 909 59.94 -22.75 -18.53
CA ASN A 909 59.82 -22.39 -17.11
C ASN A 909 60.39 -21.01 -16.77
N ASP A 910 60.13 -20.57 -15.55
CA ASP A 910 60.56 -19.27 -15.00
C ASP A 910 60.81 -19.40 -13.51
N PHE A 911 62.00 -19.91 -13.24
CA PHE A 911 62.57 -20.09 -11.93
C PHE A 911 63.42 -18.86 -11.58
N SER A 912 63.47 -18.51 -10.29
CA SER A 912 64.47 -17.57 -9.79
C SER A 912 65.76 -18.32 -9.42
N THR A 913 65.80 -18.89 -8.22
CA THR A 913 66.86 -19.76 -7.72
C THR A 913 66.36 -21.19 -7.61
N VAL A 914 67.15 -22.17 -8.05
CA VAL A 914 66.84 -23.59 -7.95
C VAL A 914 67.84 -24.30 -7.04
N ASP A 915 67.31 -24.99 -6.03
CA ASP A 915 68.00 -25.98 -5.21
C ASP A 915 67.50 -27.38 -5.57
N VAL A 916 68.42 -28.33 -5.76
CA VAL A 916 68.11 -29.76 -5.92
C VAL A 916 68.63 -30.50 -4.69
N THR A 917 67.73 -31.05 -3.89
CA THR A 917 68.06 -31.75 -2.64
C THR A 917 68.61 -33.16 -2.90
N SER A 918 68.02 -33.87 -3.86
CA SER A 918 68.48 -35.17 -4.37
C SER A 918 67.86 -35.44 -5.75
N SER A 919 68.62 -36.03 -6.67
CA SER A 919 68.14 -36.63 -7.94
C SER A 919 69.19 -37.53 -8.60
N GLU A 920 68.74 -38.45 -9.46
CA GLU A 920 69.61 -39.15 -10.42
C GLU A 920 70.12 -38.17 -11.49
N SER A 921 69.24 -37.74 -12.39
CA SER A 921 69.55 -36.77 -13.44
C SER A 921 68.59 -35.58 -13.42
N VAL A 922 69.09 -34.39 -13.71
CA VAL A 922 68.32 -33.14 -13.70
C VAL A 922 68.37 -32.49 -15.08
N PHE A 923 67.20 -32.24 -15.66
CA PHE A 923 67.02 -31.41 -16.86
C PHE A 923 66.14 -30.19 -16.52
N LEU A 924 66.70 -28.99 -16.66
CA LEU A 924 66.02 -27.72 -16.43
C LEU A 924 66.08 -26.85 -17.68
N ASN A 925 64.96 -26.24 -18.03
CA ASN A 925 64.91 -25.21 -19.06
C ASN A 925 64.18 -23.97 -18.52
N ASP A 926 64.86 -22.84 -18.57
CA ASP A 926 64.39 -21.55 -18.06
C ASP A 926 64.37 -20.50 -19.17
N THR A 927 63.32 -19.68 -19.19
CA THR A 927 63.11 -18.65 -20.21
C THR A 927 63.92 -17.37 -19.97
N ASN A 928 64.40 -17.13 -18.75
CA ASN A 928 65.20 -15.98 -18.37
C ASN A 928 66.49 -16.40 -17.63
N ASN A 929 66.86 -15.71 -16.56
CA ASN A 929 68.07 -15.98 -15.80
C ASN A 929 67.84 -17.15 -14.85
N LEU A 930 68.75 -18.12 -14.84
CA LEU A 930 68.67 -19.27 -13.95
C LEU A 930 69.82 -19.26 -12.93
N GLN A 931 69.49 -19.23 -11.64
CA GLN A 931 70.48 -19.42 -10.59
C GLN A 931 70.38 -20.82 -9.98
N LEU A 932 71.47 -21.57 -10.00
CA LEU A 932 71.61 -22.88 -9.37
C LEU A 932 72.40 -22.74 -8.06
N ASN A 933 71.87 -23.29 -6.97
CA ASN A 933 72.50 -23.23 -5.65
C ASN A 933 72.99 -24.62 -5.24
N SER A 934 72.32 -25.29 -4.30
CA SER A 934 72.67 -26.65 -3.86
C SER A 934 72.21 -27.67 -4.89
N LEU A 935 73.10 -28.58 -5.31
CA LEU A 935 72.83 -29.57 -6.36
C LEU A 935 73.20 -30.99 -5.93
N GLY A 936 72.27 -31.70 -5.29
CA GLY A 936 72.40 -33.11 -4.92
C GLY A 936 72.16 -34.05 -6.10
N ILE A 937 73.06 -34.09 -7.08
CA ILE A 937 72.88 -34.84 -8.34
C ILE A 937 73.88 -35.99 -8.41
N SER A 938 73.42 -37.19 -8.78
CA SER A 938 74.28 -38.38 -8.82
C SER A 938 74.70 -38.83 -10.21
N SER A 939 74.02 -38.42 -11.29
CA SER A 939 74.34 -38.79 -12.67
C SER A 939 74.54 -37.59 -13.59
N ASP A 940 73.46 -37.02 -14.15
CA ASP A 940 73.55 -35.99 -15.21
C ASP A 940 72.91 -34.67 -14.78
N LEU A 941 73.52 -33.55 -15.17
CA LEU A 941 72.92 -32.22 -15.05
C LEU A 941 72.87 -31.57 -16.43
N GLN A 942 71.69 -31.23 -16.90
CA GLN A 942 71.47 -30.36 -18.03
C GLN A 942 70.62 -29.15 -17.61
N ALA A 943 71.13 -27.95 -17.77
CA ALA A 943 70.39 -26.73 -17.47
C ALA A 943 70.55 -25.69 -18.59
N ASN A 944 69.43 -25.16 -19.06
CA ASN A 944 69.37 -24.15 -20.11
C ASN A 944 68.70 -22.88 -19.55
N ALA A 945 69.31 -21.72 -19.76
CA ALA A 945 68.75 -20.42 -19.41
C ALA A 945 68.66 -19.51 -20.64
N GLY A 946 67.52 -18.85 -20.85
CA GLY A 946 67.36 -17.85 -21.90
C GLY A 946 68.19 -16.57 -21.67
N GLY A 947 68.50 -16.27 -20.40
CA GLY A 947 69.35 -15.19 -19.93
C GLY A 947 70.67 -15.70 -19.33
N ASP A 948 71.11 -15.12 -18.21
CA ASP A 948 72.33 -15.53 -17.50
C ASP A 948 72.10 -16.83 -16.70
N LEU A 949 73.09 -17.73 -16.67
CA LEU A 949 73.07 -18.92 -15.81
C LEU A 949 74.18 -18.81 -14.77
N THR A 950 73.82 -18.89 -13.48
CA THR A 950 74.78 -18.76 -12.36
C THR A 950 74.69 -19.95 -11.41
N ALA A 951 75.73 -20.78 -11.31
CA ALA A 951 75.87 -21.79 -10.26
C ALA A 951 76.74 -21.26 -9.12
N THR A 952 76.13 -21.02 -7.96
CA THR A 952 76.80 -20.37 -6.81
C THR A 952 77.58 -21.34 -5.93
N THR A 953 77.29 -22.64 -6.03
CA THR A 953 78.01 -23.69 -5.31
C THR A 953 78.70 -24.65 -6.28
N ASN A 954 79.56 -25.51 -5.73
CA ASN A 954 80.26 -26.49 -6.53
C ASN A 954 79.29 -27.51 -7.11
N ILE A 955 79.41 -27.76 -8.42
CA ILE A 955 78.62 -28.78 -9.11
C ILE A 955 79.39 -30.10 -9.00
N LEU A 956 78.77 -31.11 -8.41
CA LEU A 956 79.31 -32.47 -8.38
C LEU A 956 78.29 -33.41 -9.03
N VAL A 957 78.71 -34.14 -10.06
CA VAL A 957 77.92 -35.20 -10.68
C VAL A 957 78.71 -36.50 -10.73
N GLY A 958 78.06 -37.64 -10.44
CA GLY A 958 78.70 -38.92 -10.15
C GLY A 958 78.75 -39.94 -11.29
N GLY A 959 78.36 -39.59 -12.52
CA GLY A 959 78.28 -40.54 -13.63
C GLY A 959 79.64 -40.98 -14.19
N ALA A 960 79.88 -42.29 -14.27
CA ALA A 960 80.98 -42.85 -15.05
C ALA A 960 80.61 -42.90 -16.55
N PRO A 961 81.52 -42.53 -17.48
CA PRO A 961 81.24 -42.56 -18.91
C PRO A 961 81.09 -44.00 -19.43
N LEU A 962 80.03 -44.27 -20.21
CA LEU A 962 79.96 -45.45 -21.08
C LEU A 962 80.91 -45.24 -22.27
N LEU A 963 82.00 -46.02 -22.31
CA LEU A 963 83.08 -45.89 -23.28
C LEU A 963 82.74 -46.56 -24.63
N GLY A 964 82.76 -45.78 -25.71
CA GLY A 964 82.83 -46.27 -27.08
C GLY A 964 83.31 -45.17 -28.05
N PRO A 965 84.31 -45.42 -28.91
CA PRO A 965 84.78 -44.43 -29.87
C PRO A 965 83.70 -44.16 -30.94
N GLY A 966 83.28 -42.91 -31.08
CA GLY A 966 82.32 -42.46 -32.12
C GLY A 966 81.00 -41.87 -31.61
N LEU A 967 80.82 -41.69 -30.30
CA LEU A 967 79.64 -41.01 -29.75
C LEU A 967 79.77 -39.48 -29.86
N SER A 968 78.68 -38.83 -30.28
CA SER A 968 78.54 -37.37 -30.30
C SER A 968 78.69 -36.80 -28.89
N ALA A 969 79.26 -35.59 -28.76
CA ALA A 969 79.30 -34.87 -27.48
C ALA A 969 77.91 -34.67 -26.87
N ASP A 970 76.83 -34.78 -27.67
CA ASP A 970 75.45 -34.66 -27.22
C ASP A 970 74.92 -35.88 -26.44
N SER A 971 75.61 -37.04 -26.46
CA SER A 971 75.12 -38.29 -25.84
C SER A 971 75.93 -38.79 -24.62
N LEU A 972 76.88 -38.00 -24.12
CA LEU A 972 77.70 -38.35 -22.95
C LEU A 972 77.02 -37.94 -21.63
N ALA A 973 77.06 -38.78 -20.59
CA ALA A 973 76.68 -38.40 -19.24
C ALA A 973 77.59 -37.26 -18.71
N GLY A 974 77.08 -36.39 -17.83
CA GLY A 974 77.84 -35.29 -17.20
C GLY A 974 77.07 -33.97 -17.02
N VAL A 975 77.82 -32.86 -17.00
CA VAL A 975 77.29 -31.50 -16.83
C VAL A 975 77.18 -30.80 -18.19
N ARG A 976 75.98 -30.34 -18.54
CA ARG A 976 75.68 -29.48 -19.69
C ARG A 976 74.98 -28.21 -19.23
N LEU A 977 75.64 -27.07 -19.35
CA LEU A 977 75.05 -25.78 -19.01
C LEU A 977 75.01 -24.88 -20.24
N THR A 978 73.83 -24.39 -20.58
CA THR A 978 73.61 -23.48 -21.71
C THR A 978 73.01 -22.17 -21.20
N SER A 979 73.59 -21.04 -21.61
CA SER A 979 73.14 -19.70 -21.24
C SER A 979 73.00 -18.82 -22.49
N GLY A 980 71.88 -18.12 -22.62
CA GLY A 980 71.69 -17.08 -23.64
C GLY A 980 72.54 -15.82 -23.35
N GLY A 981 72.86 -15.59 -22.08
CA GLY A 981 73.75 -14.53 -21.59
C GLY A 981 75.09 -15.07 -21.08
N ASN A 982 75.51 -14.63 -19.90
CA ASN A 982 76.73 -15.10 -19.23
C ASN A 982 76.48 -16.41 -18.49
N LEU A 983 77.53 -17.23 -18.38
CA LEU A 983 77.54 -18.47 -17.60
C LEU A 983 78.60 -18.35 -16.50
N THR A 984 78.17 -18.30 -15.25
CA THR A 984 79.07 -18.23 -14.09
C THR A 984 78.92 -19.46 -13.22
N THR A 985 80.01 -20.15 -12.88
CA THR A 985 79.98 -21.34 -12.03
C THR A 985 81.10 -21.32 -11.00
N ALA A 986 80.90 -21.98 -9.86
CA ALA A 986 81.99 -22.32 -8.95
C ALA A 986 82.83 -23.47 -9.52
N ASP A 987 83.30 -24.41 -8.70
CA ASP A 987 83.99 -25.59 -9.21
C ASP A 987 82.99 -26.60 -9.80
N ILE A 988 83.33 -27.25 -10.91
CA ILE A 988 82.56 -28.34 -11.50
C ILE A 988 83.42 -29.59 -11.48
N THR A 989 82.92 -30.65 -10.84
CA THR A 989 83.55 -31.96 -10.78
C THR A 989 82.61 -33.00 -11.39
N ALA A 990 83.05 -33.64 -12.47
CA ALA A 990 82.31 -34.64 -13.23
C ALA A 990 83.25 -35.79 -13.64
N PRO A 991 83.61 -36.72 -12.73
CA PRO A 991 84.74 -37.62 -12.93
C PRO A 991 84.61 -38.53 -14.17
N GLY A 992 85.47 -38.32 -15.17
CA GLY A 992 85.43 -39.03 -16.45
C GLY A 992 84.28 -38.65 -17.38
N ALA A 993 83.38 -37.77 -16.96
CA ALA A 993 82.17 -37.39 -17.67
C ALA A 993 82.36 -36.12 -18.50
N LEU A 994 81.31 -35.71 -19.23
CA LEU A 994 81.31 -34.45 -19.97
C LEU A 994 81.16 -33.26 -19.02
N ILE A 995 81.91 -32.19 -19.29
CA ILE A 995 81.63 -30.83 -18.82
C ILE A 995 81.47 -29.97 -20.08
N ALA A 996 80.24 -29.66 -20.47
CA ALA A 996 79.94 -28.79 -21.60
C ALA A 996 79.30 -27.50 -21.11
N LEU A 997 79.99 -26.38 -21.33
CA LEU A 997 79.55 -25.05 -20.94
C LEU A 997 79.38 -24.19 -22.20
N GLN A 998 78.18 -23.68 -22.42
CA GLN A 998 77.83 -22.89 -23.59
C GLN A 998 77.18 -21.58 -23.16
N ALA A 999 77.70 -20.44 -23.63
CA ALA A 999 77.20 -19.11 -23.28
C ALA A 999 77.16 -18.18 -24.50
N GLY A 1000 76.06 -17.43 -24.67
CA GLY A 1000 75.98 -16.33 -25.64
C GLY A 1000 76.88 -15.15 -25.29
N GLY A 1001 77.14 -14.94 -23.99
CA GLY A 1001 78.07 -13.98 -23.41
C GLY A 1001 79.39 -14.62 -22.97
N ALA A 1002 79.82 -14.33 -21.74
CA ALA A 1002 81.06 -14.85 -21.16
C ALA A 1002 80.84 -16.14 -20.35
N ILE A 1003 81.85 -17.02 -20.31
CA ILE A 1003 81.93 -18.12 -19.34
C ILE A 1003 82.93 -17.72 -18.24
N THR A 1004 82.53 -17.79 -16.98
CA THR A 1004 83.40 -17.61 -15.81
C THR A 1004 83.22 -18.80 -14.87
N SER A 1005 84.24 -19.63 -14.69
CA SER A 1005 84.17 -20.84 -13.87
C SER A 1005 85.31 -20.93 -12.86
N GLY A 1006 85.11 -21.68 -11.78
CA GLY A 1006 86.17 -22.19 -10.91
C GLY A 1006 87.01 -23.28 -11.59
N ASN A 1007 87.37 -24.31 -10.82
CA ASN A 1007 88.04 -25.50 -11.33
C ASN A 1007 87.06 -26.37 -12.13
N LEU A 1008 87.46 -26.82 -13.31
CA LEU A 1008 86.71 -27.78 -14.12
C LEU A 1008 87.44 -29.12 -14.06
N ASP A 1009 86.94 -30.07 -13.28
CA ASP A 1009 87.54 -31.37 -13.08
C ASP A 1009 86.67 -32.48 -13.66
N SER A 1010 87.05 -32.95 -14.85
CA SER A 1010 86.50 -34.15 -15.48
C SER A 1010 87.45 -35.35 -15.37
N SER A 1011 88.42 -35.32 -14.45
CA SER A 1011 89.39 -36.39 -14.33
C SER A 1011 88.79 -37.69 -13.80
N GLY A 1012 89.31 -38.82 -14.24
CA GLY A 1012 88.75 -40.13 -13.90
C GLY A 1012 89.65 -41.30 -14.24
N VAL A 1013 89.08 -42.49 -14.36
CA VAL A 1013 89.82 -43.66 -14.88
C VAL A 1013 90.18 -43.45 -16.36
N THR A 1014 89.19 -42.97 -17.12
CA THR A 1014 89.38 -42.30 -18.41
C THR A 1014 89.01 -40.83 -18.17
N GLY A 1015 89.85 -39.90 -18.61
CA GLY A 1015 89.56 -38.47 -18.48
C GLY A 1015 88.36 -38.08 -19.36
N GLY A 1016 87.54 -37.16 -18.86
CA GLY A 1016 86.33 -36.73 -19.52
C GLY A 1016 86.54 -35.70 -20.64
N VAL A 1017 85.43 -35.23 -21.21
CA VAL A 1017 85.46 -34.18 -22.24
C VAL A 1017 85.11 -32.86 -21.57
N VAL A 1018 85.93 -31.83 -21.76
CA VAL A 1018 85.60 -30.46 -21.37
C VAL A 1018 85.41 -29.64 -22.64
N SER A 1019 84.20 -29.16 -22.88
CA SER A 1019 83.83 -28.37 -24.05
C SER A 1019 83.27 -27.02 -23.60
N LEU A 1020 83.99 -25.94 -23.87
CA LEU A 1020 83.62 -24.58 -23.50
C LEU A 1020 83.36 -23.75 -24.75
N GLN A 1021 82.24 -23.07 -24.81
CA GLN A 1021 81.91 -22.20 -25.94
C GLN A 1021 81.26 -20.91 -25.46
N ALA A 1022 81.95 -19.78 -25.63
CA ALA A 1022 81.47 -18.45 -25.24
C ALA A 1022 81.39 -17.51 -26.45
N GLY A 1023 80.38 -16.64 -26.48
CA GLY A 1023 80.31 -15.55 -27.46
C GLY A 1023 81.30 -14.40 -27.17
N ASP A 1024 81.62 -14.18 -25.89
CA ASP A 1024 82.55 -13.13 -25.43
C ASP A 1024 83.90 -13.69 -24.97
N ARG A 1025 84.10 -13.94 -23.68
CA ARG A 1025 85.36 -14.39 -23.07
C ARG A 1025 85.16 -15.67 -22.26
N ILE A 1026 86.21 -16.48 -22.11
CA ILE A 1026 86.24 -17.64 -21.20
C ILE A 1026 87.26 -17.37 -20.10
N GLN A 1027 86.81 -17.44 -18.85
CA GLN A 1027 87.64 -17.40 -17.66
C GLN A 1027 87.39 -18.68 -16.84
N VAL A 1028 88.47 -19.37 -16.49
CA VAL A 1028 88.43 -20.56 -15.63
C VAL A 1028 89.53 -20.46 -14.57
N ASN A 1029 89.44 -21.21 -13.47
CA ASN A 1029 90.59 -21.35 -12.58
C ASN A 1029 91.57 -22.39 -13.16
N THR A 1030 91.11 -23.63 -13.32
CA THR A 1030 91.88 -24.74 -13.91
C THR A 1030 90.97 -25.68 -14.71
N ILE A 1031 91.53 -26.47 -15.62
CA ILE A 1031 90.83 -27.55 -16.31
C ILE A 1031 91.64 -28.85 -16.17
N ASN A 1032 91.09 -29.80 -15.42
CA ASN A 1032 91.63 -31.12 -15.19
C ASN A 1032 90.78 -32.17 -15.92
N ALA A 1033 91.27 -32.69 -17.04
CA ALA A 1033 90.62 -33.76 -17.80
C ALA A 1033 91.53 -35.00 -17.87
N GLN A 1034 92.29 -35.26 -16.81
CA GLN A 1034 93.25 -36.36 -16.76
C GLN A 1034 92.59 -37.72 -16.61
N GLY A 1035 93.24 -38.77 -17.09
CA GLY A 1035 92.83 -40.14 -16.85
C GLY A 1035 93.94 -40.96 -16.21
N THR A 1036 93.61 -41.84 -15.27
CA THR A 1036 94.61 -42.80 -14.76
C THR A 1036 95.01 -43.83 -15.82
N SER A 1037 94.24 -43.99 -16.90
CA SER A 1037 94.59 -44.79 -18.08
C SER A 1037 94.74 -43.92 -19.33
N GLN A 1038 93.62 -43.43 -19.89
CA GLN A 1038 93.57 -42.55 -21.05
C GLN A 1038 93.07 -41.15 -20.65
N GLY A 1039 93.78 -40.12 -21.08
CA GLY A 1039 93.44 -38.72 -20.87
C GLY A 1039 92.23 -38.28 -21.69
N GLY A 1040 91.50 -37.32 -21.15
CA GLY A 1040 90.33 -36.72 -21.76
C GLY A 1040 90.66 -35.64 -22.79
N SER A 1041 89.65 -34.89 -23.25
CA SER A 1041 89.86 -33.82 -24.22
C SER A 1041 89.37 -32.48 -23.69
N ILE A 1042 90.05 -31.40 -24.08
CA ILE A 1042 89.66 -30.03 -23.75
C ILE A 1042 89.48 -29.27 -25.04
N ALA A 1043 88.31 -28.68 -25.25
CA ALA A 1043 88.04 -27.73 -26.31
C ALA A 1043 87.46 -26.46 -25.67
N ALA A 1044 88.07 -25.31 -25.95
CA ALA A 1044 87.52 -24.01 -25.53
C ALA A 1044 87.48 -23.06 -26.72
N ILE A 1045 86.31 -22.50 -27.02
CA ILE A 1045 86.06 -21.62 -28.15
C ILE A 1045 85.44 -20.33 -27.63
N THR A 1046 86.07 -19.20 -27.90
CA THR A 1046 85.64 -17.89 -27.38
C THR A 1046 85.77 -16.79 -28.43
N GLY A 1047 84.88 -15.80 -28.39
CA GLY A 1047 84.91 -14.67 -29.33
C GLY A 1047 86.08 -13.70 -29.08
N GLN A 1048 86.56 -13.63 -27.83
CA GLN A 1048 87.60 -12.72 -27.37
C GLN A 1048 88.77 -13.48 -26.74
N THR A 1049 88.82 -13.59 -25.41
CA THR A 1049 89.99 -14.12 -24.68
C THR A 1049 89.68 -15.40 -23.93
N PHE A 1050 90.69 -16.25 -23.75
CA PHE A 1050 90.69 -17.41 -22.87
C PHE A 1050 91.69 -17.17 -21.73
N GLN A 1051 91.24 -17.27 -20.48
CA GLN A 1051 92.06 -17.01 -19.30
C GLN A 1051 91.90 -18.15 -18.28
N ALA A 1052 93.02 -18.80 -17.91
CA ALA A 1052 93.06 -19.76 -16.80
C ALA A 1052 93.93 -19.23 -15.66
N PHE A 1053 93.33 -18.85 -14.53
CA PHE A 1053 94.00 -18.07 -13.48
C PHE A 1053 94.77 -18.90 -12.45
N GLY A 1054 94.45 -20.19 -12.30
CA GLY A 1054 95.02 -21.07 -11.30
C GLY A 1054 95.95 -22.12 -11.88
N THR A 1055 96.55 -22.90 -10.98
CA THR A 1055 97.35 -24.07 -11.29
C THR A 1055 96.98 -25.23 -10.36
N PHE A 1056 97.16 -26.45 -10.84
CA PHE A 1056 97.11 -27.69 -10.07
C PHE A 1056 98.28 -28.57 -10.45
N PHE A 1057 98.67 -29.51 -9.59
CA PHE A 1057 99.64 -30.54 -9.97
C PHE A 1057 98.92 -31.63 -10.73
N ASP A 1058 99.30 -31.83 -11.98
CA ASP A 1058 98.85 -32.97 -12.77
C ASP A 1058 99.46 -34.28 -12.21
N GLN A 1059 98.99 -35.45 -12.64
CA GLN A 1059 99.46 -36.75 -12.12
C GLN A 1059 100.93 -37.04 -12.51
N GLY A 1060 101.51 -36.24 -13.41
CA GLY A 1060 102.93 -36.24 -13.76
C GLY A 1060 103.75 -35.22 -12.95
N GLU A 1061 103.18 -34.65 -11.89
CA GLU A 1061 103.75 -33.63 -11.00
C GLU A 1061 104.05 -32.28 -11.70
N VAL A 1062 103.42 -31.99 -12.84
CA VAL A 1062 103.52 -30.70 -13.54
C VAL A 1062 102.48 -29.72 -13.00
N ALA A 1063 102.93 -28.52 -12.62
CA ALA A 1063 102.01 -27.42 -12.25
C ALA A 1063 101.30 -26.87 -13.50
N ALA A 1064 100.14 -27.43 -13.81
CA ALA A 1064 99.34 -27.15 -15.01
C ALA A 1064 98.12 -26.27 -14.70
N SER A 1065 97.71 -25.42 -15.65
CA SER A 1065 96.37 -24.83 -15.66
C SER A 1065 95.39 -25.71 -16.43
N LEU A 1066 95.87 -26.41 -17.47
CA LEU A 1066 95.08 -27.35 -18.27
C LEU A 1066 95.88 -28.66 -18.40
N SER A 1067 95.28 -29.79 -18.01
CA SER A 1067 95.89 -31.11 -18.22
C SER A 1067 94.90 -32.14 -18.75
N THR A 1068 95.34 -32.89 -19.75
CA THR A 1068 94.67 -34.07 -20.32
C THR A 1068 95.59 -35.30 -20.25
N LEU A 1069 96.53 -35.33 -19.28
CA LEU A 1069 97.46 -36.44 -19.10
C LEU A 1069 96.72 -37.78 -18.89
N GLY A 1070 97.16 -38.80 -19.63
CA GLY A 1070 96.83 -40.20 -19.41
C GLY A 1070 98.10 -41.06 -19.40
N LEU A 1071 98.14 -42.09 -18.56
CA LEU A 1071 99.31 -42.99 -18.45
C LEU A 1071 99.61 -43.75 -19.76
N THR A 1072 98.60 -44.02 -20.59
CA THR A 1072 98.77 -44.72 -21.89
C THR A 1072 98.57 -43.83 -23.11
N GLN A 1073 97.74 -42.79 -23.01
CA GLN A 1073 97.48 -41.81 -24.08
C GLN A 1073 96.91 -40.53 -23.47
N GLY A 1074 97.49 -39.37 -23.77
CA GLY A 1074 96.87 -38.06 -23.50
C GLY A 1074 95.85 -37.68 -24.56
N GLY A 1075 94.88 -36.81 -24.24
CA GLY A 1075 93.90 -36.34 -25.23
C GLY A 1075 94.13 -34.91 -25.70
N PRO A 1076 93.45 -34.50 -26.79
CA PRO A 1076 93.71 -33.22 -27.43
C PRO A 1076 93.24 -32.02 -26.57
N ILE A 1077 94.02 -30.94 -26.63
CA ILE A 1077 93.67 -29.62 -26.07
C ILE A 1077 93.59 -28.63 -27.22
N THR A 1078 92.40 -28.08 -27.48
CA THR A 1078 92.14 -27.08 -28.50
C THR A 1078 91.62 -25.80 -27.88
N LEU A 1079 92.32 -24.68 -28.10
CA LEU A 1079 91.93 -23.36 -27.63
C LEU A 1079 91.74 -22.44 -28.83
N ALA A 1080 90.51 -22.00 -29.08
CA ALA A 1080 90.16 -21.05 -30.12
C ALA A 1080 89.70 -19.72 -29.50
N TYR A 1081 90.34 -18.62 -29.87
CA TYR A 1081 90.07 -17.28 -29.30
C TYR A 1081 90.24 -16.17 -30.34
N GLY A 1082 89.64 -15.00 -30.09
CA GLY A 1082 89.79 -13.80 -30.92
C GLY A 1082 91.25 -13.33 -30.96
N GLY A 1083 91.66 -12.54 -31.97
CA GLY A 1083 93.04 -12.22 -32.36
C GLY A 1083 94.01 -11.56 -31.34
N PHE A 1084 93.83 -11.78 -30.05
CA PHE A 1084 94.70 -11.39 -28.95
C PHE A 1084 95.92 -12.32 -28.80
N THR A 1085 97.03 -11.77 -28.32
CA THR A 1085 98.24 -12.53 -28.00
C THR A 1085 97.98 -13.51 -26.85
N PHE A 1086 98.47 -14.76 -26.95
CA PHE A 1086 98.33 -15.75 -25.88
C PHE A 1086 99.64 -15.94 -25.10
N ALA A 1087 99.56 -16.05 -23.77
CA ALA A 1087 100.71 -16.23 -22.89
C ALA A 1087 100.54 -17.41 -21.91
N VAL A 1088 101.50 -18.34 -21.92
CA VAL A 1088 101.60 -19.40 -20.90
C VAL A 1088 102.46 -18.90 -19.74
N GLY A 1089 101.89 -18.86 -18.54
CA GLY A 1089 102.48 -18.26 -17.34
C GLY A 1089 101.93 -16.87 -16.96
N ASN A 1090 101.01 -16.28 -17.75
CA ASN A 1090 100.38 -15.00 -17.45
C ASN A 1090 98.93 -14.92 -17.97
N PRO A 1091 97.93 -15.05 -17.10
CA PRO A 1091 96.52 -15.04 -17.49
C PRO A 1091 95.89 -13.64 -17.54
N SER A 1092 96.62 -12.56 -17.20
CA SER A 1092 96.04 -11.22 -16.98
C SER A 1092 95.30 -10.60 -18.18
N LEU A 1093 95.55 -11.06 -19.41
CA LEU A 1093 94.86 -10.60 -20.62
C LEU A 1093 94.28 -11.75 -21.47
N ASN A 1094 95.12 -12.71 -21.89
CA ASN A 1094 94.73 -13.91 -22.64
C ASN A 1094 95.84 -14.95 -22.48
N GLY A 1095 95.58 -16.07 -21.81
CA GLY A 1095 96.64 -16.98 -21.38
C GLY A 1095 96.32 -17.86 -20.17
N THR A 1096 97.31 -18.62 -19.71
CA THR A 1096 97.20 -19.52 -18.54
C THR A 1096 98.23 -19.14 -17.47
N ALA A 1097 97.94 -19.40 -16.19
CA ALA A 1097 98.90 -19.18 -15.09
C ALA A 1097 99.99 -20.25 -15.00
N GLY A 1098 99.66 -21.50 -15.31
CA GLY A 1098 100.54 -22.66 -15.32
C GLY A 1098 100.64 -23.30 -16.69
N ALA A 1099 101.17 -24.52 -16.71
CA ALA A 1099 101.40 -25.26 -17.95
C ALA A 1099 100.11 -25.71 -18.66
N ILE A 1100 100.19 -25.93 -19.96
CA ILE A 1100 99.18 -26.65 -20.75
C ILE A 1100 99.82 -27.98 -21.17
N THR A 1101 99.26 -29.11 -20.77
CA THR A 1101 99.90 -30.41 -20.97
C THR A 1101 98.95 -31.54 -21.35
N THR A 1102 99.37 -32.38 -22.29
CA THR A 1102 98.74 -33.67 -22.62
C THR A 1102 99.52 -34.84 -22.01
N GLY A 1103 100.58 -34.57 -21.23
CA GLY A 1103 101.49 -35.55 -20.66
C GLY A 1103 102.73 -35.79 -21.50
N ASP A 1104 102.55 -36.11 -22.78
CA ASP A 1104 103.64 -36.22 -23.76
C ASP A 1104 104.06 -34.86 -24.35
N VAL A 1105 103.17 -33.87 -24.30
CA VAL A 1105 103.41 -32.47 -24.68
C VAL A 1105 103.13 -31.58 -23.48
N ALA A 1106 104.08 -30.73 -23.07
CA ALA A 1106 103.89 -29.75 -22.00
C ALA A 1106 104.43 -28.37 -22.40
N LEU A 1107 103.56 -27.36 -22.37
CA LEU A 1107 103.92 -25.95 -22.55
C LEU A 1107 104.13 -25.33 -21.18
N LEU A 1108 105.38 -25.12 -20.79
CA LEU A 1108 105.74 -24.63 -19.46
C LEU A 1108 105.77 -23.08 -19.42
N PRO A 1109 105.44 -22.47 -18.27
CA PRO A 1109 105.59 -21.03 -18.06
C PRO A 1109 107.00 -20.53 -18.40
N GLY A 1110 107.08 -19.46 -19.21
CA GLY A 1110 108.35 -18.83 -19.58
C GLY A 1110 109.20 -19.55 -20.65
N GLN A 1111 108.80 -20.75 -21.10
CA GLN A 1111 109.48 -21.47 -22.20
C GLN A 1111 108.95 -21.04 -23.60
N GLU A 1112 107.69 -20.62 -23.70
CA GLU A 1112 107.07 -20.08 -24.92
C GLU A 1112 107.01 -18.53 -24.86
N ARG A 1113 107.52 -17.83 -25.88
CA ARG A 1113 107.29 -16.37 -26.03
C ARG A 1113 105.84 -16.15 -26.47
N SER A 1114 105.18 -15.10 -25.96
CA SER A 1114 103.81 -14.75 -26.32
C SER A 1114 103.63 -14.70 -27.85
N PHE A 1115 102.58 -15.32 -28.37
CA PHE A 1115 102.39 -15.53 -29.81
C PHE A 1115 101.01 -15.07 -30.29
N VAL A 1116 100.88 -14.82 -31.60
CA VAL A 1116 99.67 -14.32 -32.28
C VAL A 1116 99.33 -15.26 -33.44
N GLY A 1117 98.05 -15.58 -33.65
CA GLY A 1117 97.56 -16.38 -34.78
C GLY A 1117 97.37 -17.88 -34.48
N SER A 1118 96.74 -18.60 -35.41
CA SER A 1118 96.53 -20.06 -35.30
C SER A 1118 97.86 -20.82 -35.37
N ARG A 1119 98.11 -21.69 -34.39
CA ARG A 1119 99.35 -22.46 -34.28
C ARG A 1119 99.08 -23.80 -33.60
N ILE A 1120 99.59 -24.88 -34.17
CA ILE A 1120 99.77 -26.14 -33.45
C ILE A 1120 101.11 -26.04 -32.72
N VAL A 1121 101.10 -26.04 -31.39
CA VAL A 1121 102.29 -25.73 -30.58
C VAL A 1121 103.00 -27.01 -30.12
N GLY A 1122 102.30 -28.15 -30.09
CA GLY A 1122 102.93 -29.46 -29.93
C GLY A 1122 102.06 -30.63 -30.40
N ARG A 1123 102.67 -31.61 -31.07
CA ARG A 1123 102.09 -32.92 -31.43
C ARG A 1123 102.99 -34.01 -30.85
N GLY A 1124 102.46 -34.77 -29.90
CA GLY A 1124 103.08 -35.97 -29.37
C GLY A 1124 102.62 -37.23 -30.10
N GLN A 1125 102.95 -38.41 -29.56
CA GLN A 1125 102.51 -39.69 -30.14
C GLN A 1125 101.00 -39.89 -29.93
N PHE A 1126 100.43 -39.26 -28.90
CA PHE A 1126 99.07 -39.55 -28.46
C PHE A 1126 98.21 -38.29 -28.23
N GLY A 1127 98.81 -37.12 -27.89
CA GLY A 1127 98.10 -35.85 -27.68
C GLY A 1127 98.54 -34.69 -28.59
N GLU A 1128 97.66 -33.68 -28.76
CA GLU A 1128 97.91 -32.46 -29.53
C GLU A 1128 97.45 -31.22 -28.76
N VAL A 1129 98.28 -30.17 -28.71
CA VAL A 1129 97.88 -28.84 -28.23
C VAL A 1129 97.79 -27.87 -29.41
N GLN A 1130 96.58 -27.44 -29.70
CA GLN A 1130 96.25 -26.57 -30.82
C GLN A 1130 95.66 -25.24 -30.36
N PHE A 1131 96.18 -24.15 -30.93
CA PHE A 1131 95.65 -22.81 -30.80
C PHE A 1131 95.07 -22.34 -32.12
N ILE A 1132 93.87 -21.77 -32.10
CA ILE A 1132 93.18 -21.30 -33.30
C ILE A 1132 92.78 -19.84 -33.09
N SER A 1133 93.36 -18.93 -33.86
CA SER A 1133 92.93 -17.54 -33.86
C SER A 1133 91.76 -17.38 -34.83
N VAL A 1134 90.61 -16.97 -34.33
CA VAL A 1134 89.41 -16.70 -35.13
C VAL A 1134 89.32 -15.20 -35.42
N GLY A 1135 89.38 -14.81 -36.70
CA GLY A 1135 89.43 -13.40 -37.12
C GLY A 1135 88.10 -12.65 -37.02
N VAL A 1136 86.98 -13.38 -36.87
CA VAL A 1136 85.63 -12.85 -36.64
C VAL A 1136 84.86 -13.95 -35.87
N PRO A 1137 84.14 -13.64 -34.78
CA PRO A 1137 83.34 -14.64 -34.09
C PRO A 1137 82.27 -15.20 -35.04
N PRO A 1138 82.00 -16.52 -35.03
CA PRO A 1138 80.82 -17.06 -35.68
C PRO A 1138 79.58 -16.37 -35.11
N LYS A 1139 78.72 -15.81 -35.97
CA LYS A 1139 77.39 -15.39 -35.54
C LYS A 1139 76.64 -16.65 -35.08
N TRP A 1140 76.29 -16.69 -33.80
CA TRP A 1140 75.42 -17.70 -33.22
C TRP A 1140 74.07 -17.66 -33.95
N LYS A 1141 73.72 -18.73 -34.65
CA LYS A 1141 72.31 -19.07 -34.85
C LYS A 1141 71.91 -19.86 -33.62
N SER A 1142 70.83 -19.44 -32.96
CA SER A 1142 70.22 -20.23 -31.89
C SER A 1142 69.94 -21.65 -32.41
N PRO A 1143 70.19 -22.69 -31.61
CA PRO A 1143 69.51 -23.96 -31.82
C PRO A 1143 68.05 -23.73 -31.41
N HIS A 1144 67.13 -23.97 -32.33
CA HIS A 1144 65.77 -24.35 -31.95
C HIS A 1144 65.77 -25.84 -31.64
#